data_AF-A0A957W8K3-F1
#
_entry.id   AF-A0A957W8K3-F1
#
_cell.length_a   1.000
_cell.length_b   1.000
_cell.length_c   1.000
_cell.angle_alpha   90.00
_cell.angle_beta   90.00
_cell.angle_gamma   90.00
#
_symmetry.space_group_name_H-M   'P 1'
#
loop_
_entity.id
_entity.type
_entity.pdbx_description
1 polymer ?
#
loop_
_entity_poly.entity_id
_entity_poly.type
_entity_poly.pdbx_seq_one_letter_code
_entity_poly.pdbx_strand_id
1 'polypeptide(L)'
;MRKLIVIITLFLLALTVGAALAQAPEGEEYIVQADDWLSTIAKKKYGDPLAYPTIVEATNAKAAEDESFTVIDDPGVIEVGQKLWLPAEATLVAEGVSVTPFIPGPPEIVACPDFITASPVYAAEVEGETYECGLVKVPENYATSGGRTLELLYIRLFSTAESPAADPLLYLSGGPGGSAVREAGNPALYANMQLVRQSRDVVFYDQRGTGLSAPLNCGGAQGAIGSLVELPDIGQDILALASGPKALLLHIGLCAGGYSDVGVDLAQYNSIASTKDMASLMTALGYDQYNLYGTSYGTKLAQVALRETPDRIRSAVMDGTSPVSQPQMANSFIEGNEQYVRIFEQCAADPACNAAYPNLPDRFTILLNQLQENPIVLDDPIVMKGVPALIAHALGVSDPTLKAIDPTLFSFLLQVSSNVSNYAGQVPRIILALEEGDIETVRGILSPPDGESVPVEDIQIIPDESSILPDNDYIAPTIETLLAEAQQVPAVANASTPEEQWVALVINHLVTRLQSGEAQADVVFDTADLTVLPAKGRDPQVLIDYANKYLPEELAAQANALVEAMTPADVRATMWHIDEVAEAMRFNPELTPGYHEEVTWAVNCAEDVSFRTADVIDEAIAAAVYPQLATGGRKEYELFELICSLFPKTVVPLSFIEPVVSDIPVILIQGDLDTNTPPSQARDVESHLTNARYVPFNSKGHVVAAKTATCPGTIAAQFFNDPAGALDASCADPFVIEFELP
;
A
#
# COMPACT_ATOMS: atom_id res chain seq x y z
N MET A 1 2.23 21.45 57.80
CA MET A 1 1.14 20.69 58.46
C MET A 1 -0.23 20.90 57.80
N ARG A 2 -0.31 20.77 56.46
CA ARG A 2 -1.57 20.75 55.69
C ARG A 2 -1.53 19.73 54.52
N LYS A 3 -0.56 18.81 54.54
CA LYS A 3 -0.38 17.72 53.56
C LYS A 3 -0.71 16.32 54.12
N LEU A 4 -1.37 16.23 55.28
CA LEU A 4 -1.67 14.95 55.94
C LEU A 4 -3.17 14.65 56.14
N ILE A 5 -4.07 15.52 55.63
CA ILE A 5 -5.54 15.34 55.79
C ILE A 5 -6.24 15.03 54.45
N VAL A 6 -5.60 15.22 53.29
CA VAL A 6 -6.21 14.92 51.98
C VAL A 6 -6.06 13.45 51.57
N ILE A 7 -5.09 12.72 52.16
CA ILE A 7 -4.85 11.30 51.86
C ILE A 7 -5.94 10.38 52.44
N ILE A 8 -6.67 10.82 53.48
CA ILE A 8 -7.68 9.98 54.15
C ILE A 8 -9.07 10.11 53.50
N THR A 9 -9.32 11.13 52.67
CA THR A 9 -10.63 11.32 52.02
C THR A 9 -10.73 10.67 50.63
N LEU A 10 -9.60 10.31 50.00
CA LEU A 10 -9.58 9.58 48.73
C LEU A 10 -9.66 8.05 48.88
N PHE A 11 -9.57 7.53 50.11
CA PHE A 11 -9.62 6.08 50.37
C PHE A 11 -11.02 5.53 50.67
N LEU A 12 -12.07 6.35 50.62
CA LEU A 12 -13.44 5.96 51.02
C LEU A 12 -14.51 6.13 49.92
N LEU A 13 -14.11 6.36 48.66
CA LEU A 13 -15.04 6.39 47.52
C LEU A 13 -14.64 5.46 46.34
N ALA A 14 -13.76 4.49 46.59
CA ALA A 14 -13.41 3.43 45.64
C ALA A 14 -13.96 2.06 46.09
N LEU A 15 -15.20 2.02 46.59
CA LEU A 15 -15.92 0.78 46.89
C LEU A 15 -17.31 0.86 46.29
N THR A 16 -17.42 0.52 44.99
CA THR A 16 -18.53 -0.24 44.36
C THR A 16 -18.37 -0.26 42.83
N VAL A 17 -17.27 -0.82 42.34
CA VAL A 17 -17.28 -1.62 41.10
C VAL A 17 -16.37 -2.81 41.37
N GLY A 18 -16.95 -3.91 41.82
CA GLY A 18 -16.23 -5.18 41.87
C GLY A 18 -16.09 -5.68 40.44
N ALA A 19 -14.98 -5.38 39.77
CA ALA A 19 -14.48 -6.26 38.73
C ALA A 19 -14.11 -7.56 39.44
N ALA A 20 -14.85 -8.63 39.19
CA ALA A 20 -14.39 -9.96 39.56
C ALA A 20 -13.07 -10.19 38.82
N LEU A 21 -11.96 -10.33 39.56
CA LEU A 21 -10.71 -10.82 39.00
C LEU A 21 -11.04 -12.21 38.42
N ALA A 22 -10.95 -12.37 37.10
CA ALA A 22 -11.18 -13.63 36.44
C ALA A 22 -10.13 -14.62 36.94
N GLN A 23 -10.58 -15.73 37.53
CA GLN A 23 -9.71 -16.76 38.06
C GLN A 23 -9.06 -17.52 36.90
N ALA A 24 -7.78 -17.87 37.02
CA ALA A 24 -7.09 -18.65 36.00
C ALA A 24 -7.82 -20.00 35.77
N PRO A 25 -8.06 -20.41 34.51
CA PRO A 25 -8.73 -21.68 34.21
C PRO A 25 -7.94 -22.87 34.75
N GLU A 26 -8.59 -24.02 34.96
CA GLU A 26 -7.86 -25.24 35.34
C GLU A 26 -6.81 -25.59 34.27
N GLY A 27 -5.61 -25.94 34.72
CA GLY A 27 -4.45 -26.12 33.85
C GLY A 27 -3.27 -26.76 34.57
N GLU A 28 -2.14 -26.80 33.89
CA GLU A 28 -0.88 -27.30 34.40
C GLU A 28 0.25 -26.27 34.24
N GLU A 29 1.19 -26.28 35.17
CA GLU A 29 2.41 -25.47 35.07
C GLU A 29 3.36 -26.08 34.03
N TYR A 30 3.90 -25.23 33.16
CA TYR A 30 4.94 -25.58 32.20
C TYR A 30 6.14 -24.66 32.36
N ILE A 31 7.34 -25.23 32.33
CA ILE A 31 8.59 -24.47 32.38
C ILE A 31 9.17 -24.40 30.97
N VAL A 32 9.33 -23.19 30.45
CA VAL A 32 9.90 -22.94 29.11
C VAL A 32 11.29 -23.55 29.00
N GLN A 33 11.52 -24.35 27.96
CA GLN A 33 12.80 -24.96 27.63
C GLN A 33 13.50 -24.18 26.50
N ALA A 34 14.77 -24.52 26.23
CA ALA A 34 15.45 -24.02 25.03
C ALA A 34 14.70 -24.48 23.77
N ASP A 35 14.60 -23.60 22.77
CA ASP A 35 13.88 -23.76 21.50
C ASP A 35 12.35 -23.82 21.60
N ASP A 36 11.77 -23.57 22.78
CA ASP A 36 10.33 -23.41 22.92
C ASP A 36 9.86 -22.04 22.40
N TRP A 37 8.80 -22.08 21.62
CA TRP A 37 7.92 -20.96 21.28
C TRP A 37 6.51 -21.25 21.78
N LEU A 38 5.73 -20.21 22.12
CA LEU A 38 4.33 -20.41 22.55
C LEU A 38 3.53 -21.25 21.54
N SER A 39 3.74 -21.04 20.23
CA SER A 39 3.13 -21.83 19.16
C SER A 39 3.57 -23.30 19.14
N THR A 40 4.85 -23.58 19.41
CA THR A 40 5.35 -24.96 19.50
C THR A 40 4.82 -25.68 20.75
N ILE A 41 4.69 -24.97 21.87
CA ILE A 41 4.08 -25.47 23.10
C ILE A 41 2.58 -25.75 22.86
N ALA A 42 1.87 -24.82 22.23
CA ALA A 42 0.47 -24.98 21.87
C ALA A 42 0.24 -26.17 20.94
N LYS A 43 1.06 -26.33 19.89
CA LYS A 43 1.02 -27.50 19.00
C LYS A 43 1.24 -28.81 19.77
N LYS A 44 2.17 -28.82 20.72
CA LYS A 44 2.47 -30.01 21.54
C LYS A 44 1.34 -30.34 22.52
N LYS A 45 0.70 -29.32 23.10
CA LYS A 45 -0.34 -29.47 24.13
C LYS A 45 -1.73 -29.72 23.55
N TYR A 46 -2.10 -28.97 22.52
CA TYR A 46 -3.45 -28.92 21.94
C TYR A 46 -3.54 -29.51 20.53
N GLY A 47 -2.41 -29.86 19.90
CA GLY A 47 -2.36 -30.29 18.51
C GLY A 47 -2.45 -29.14 17.49
N ASP A 48 -2.63 -27.90 17.96
CA ASP A 48 -2.79 -26.70 17.16
C ASP A 48 -1.80 -25.60 17.59
N PRO A 49 -0.85 -25.18 16.73
CA PRO A 49 0.06 -24.09 17.05
C PRO A 49 -0.65 -22.74 17.25
N LEU A 50 -1.86 -22.55 16.71
CA LEU A 50 -2.63 -21.30 16.84
C LEU A 50 -3.38 -21.17 18.16
N ALA A 51 -3.41 -22.21 19.00
CA ALA A 51 -3.97 -22.17 20.35
C ALA A 51 -3.06 -21.47 21.37
N TYR A 52 -1.95 -20.88 20.94
CA TYR A 52 -0.99 -20.22 21.82
C TYR A 52 -1.51 -18.97 22.56
N PRO A 53 -2.46 -18.16 22.02
CA PRO A 53 -3.04 -17.05 22.77
C PRO A 53 -3.74 -17.51 24.05
N THR A 54 -4.32 -18.71 24.07
CA THR A 54 -4.92 -19.29 25.28
C THR A 54 -3.87 -19.52 26.38
N ILE A 55 -2.61 -19.80 26.02
CA ILE A 55 -1.51 -19.90 26.98
C ILE A 55 -1.16 -18.53 27.56
N VAL A 56 -1.15 -17.48 26.73
CA VAL A 56 -0.88 -16.10 27.13
C VAL A 56 -1.91 -15.64 28.17
N GLU A 57 -3.20 -15.76 27.84
CA GLU A 57 -4.30 -15.33 28.70
C GLU A 57 -4.30 -16.08 30.03
N ALA A 58 -4.16 -17.41 29.98
CA ALA A 58 -4.17 -18.24 31.17
C ALA A 58 -2.93 -17.97 32.05
N THR A 59 -1.77 -17.68 31.46
CA THR A 59 -0.56 -17.30 32.19
C THR A 59 -0.72 -15.91 32.83
N ASN A 60 -1.31 -14.94 32.14
CA ASN A 60 -1.54 -13.60 32.67
C ASN A 60 -2.59 -13.59 33.78
N ALA A 61 -3.68 -14.37 33.63
CA ALA A 61 -4.64 -14.60 34.70
C ALA A 61 -3.98 -15.29 35.91
N LYS A 62 -3.06 -16.22 35.66
CA LYS A 62 -2.32 -16.90 36.73
C LYS A 62 -1.34 -15.97 37.44
N ALA A 63 -0.66 -15.07 36.71
CA ALA A 63 0.22 -14.05 37.26
C ALA A 63 -0.51 -13.06 38.18
N ALA A 64 -1.81 -12.83 37.95
CA ALA A 64 -2.64 -12.03 38.85
C ALA A 64 -2.95 -12.73 40.20
N GLU A 65 -2.81 -14.05 40.27
CA GLU A 65 -3.04 -14.87 41.48
C GLU A 65 -1.74 -15.31 42.16
N ASP A 66 -0.69 -15.55 41.38
CA ASP A 66 0.58 -16.16 41.79
C ASP A 66 1.74 -15.42 41.12
N GLU A 67 2.47 -14.64 41.92
CA GLU A 67 3.62 -13.82 41.49
C GLU A 67 4.79 -14.64 40.94
N SER A 68 4.76 -15.98 41.00
CA SER A 68 5.77 -16.82 40.35
C SER A 68 5.58 -16.97 38.83
N PHE A 69 4.44 -16.54 38.29
CA PHE A 69 4.20 -16.42 36.85
C PHE A 69 4.44 -14.98 36.40
N THR A 70 5.16 -14.80 35.29
CA THR A 70 5.41 -13.48 34.70
C THR A 70 4.33 -13.18 33.67
N VAL A 71 3.79 -11.96 33.70
CA VAL A 71 2.89 -11.47 32.66
C VAL A 71 3.61 -11.50 31.31
N ILE A 72 2.96 -12.06 30.32
CA ILE A 72 3.39 -12.09 28.92
C ILE A 72 2.74 -10.90 28.24
N ASP A 73 3.50 -9.82 28.11
CA ASP A 73 3.09 -8.61 27.40
C ASP A 73 3.38 -8.71 25.89
N ASP A 74 4.40 -9.51 25.52
CA ASP A 74 4.77 -9.83 24.14
C ASP A 74 4.78 -11.37 23.95
N PRO A 75 3.79 -11.95 23.25
CA PRO A 75 3.76 -13.39 22.96
C PRO A 75 4.91 -13.89 22.10
N GLY A 76 5.67 -13.01 21.45
CA GLY A 76 6.88 -13.33 20.69
C GLY A 76 8.11 -13.57 21.58
N VAL A 77 8.05 -13.24 22.87
CA VAL A 77 9.18 -13.31 23.80
C VAL A 77 8.81 -14.12 25.04
N ILE A 78 9.38 -15.32 25.14
CA ILE A 78 9.37 -16.15 26.36
C ILE A 78 10.80 -16.55 26.74
N GLU A 79 11.09 -16.61 28.03
CA GLU A 79 12.44 -16.89 28.53
C GLU A 79 12.57 -18.34 29.01
N VAL A 80 13.72 -18.96 28.75
CA VAL A 80 14.03 -20.30 29.30
C VAL A 80 13.96 -20.26 30.82
N GLY A 81 13.14 -21.14 31.41
CA GLY A 81 12.88 -21.17 32.85
C GLY A 81 11.63 -20.39 33.30
N GLN A 82 11.00 -19.61 32.41
CA GLN A 82 9.74 -18.94 32.69
C GLN A 82 8.61 -19.96 32.94
N LYS A 83 7.75 -19.65 33.91
CA LYS A 83 6.54 -20.42 34.19
C LYS A 83 5.40 -19.96 33.29
N LEU A 84 4.78 -20.92 32.61
CA LEU A 84 3.55 -20.76 31.84
C LEU A 84 2.44 -21.58 32.48
N TRP A 85 1.21 -21.09 32.40
CA TRP A 85 0.02 -21.82 32.80
C TRP A 85 -0.68 -22.34 31.56
N LEU A 86 -0.64 -23.66 31.33
CA LEU A 86 -1.26 -24.32 30.19
C LEU A 86 -2.66 -24.80 30.58
N PRO A 87 -3.74 -24.17 30.09
CA PRO A 87 -5.10 -24.62 30.39
C PRO A 87 -5.37 -26.05 29.93
N ALA A 88 -6.34 -26.71 30.58
CA ALA A 88 -6.68 -28.11 30.29
C ALA A 88 -7.27 -28.30 28.88
N GLU A 89 -8.01 -27.31 28.38
CA GLU A 89 -8.52 -27.24 27.02
C GLU A 89 -8.11 -25.92 26.38
N ALA A 90 -7.81 -25.94 25.07
CA ALA A 90 -7.70 -24.71 24.31
C ALA A 90 -9.11 -24.15 24.11
N THR A 91 -9.55 -23.29 25.02
CA THR A 91 -10.61 -22.35 24.66
C THR A 91 -10.00 -21.40 23.64
N LEU A 92 -10.21 -21.67 22.35
CA LEU A 92 -10.31 -20.57 21.40
C LEU A 92 -11.26 -19.57 22.05
N VAL A 93 -10.86 -18.31 22.15
CA VAL A 93 -11.75 -17.25 22.62
C VAL A 93 -12.82 -17.06 21.54
N ALA A 94 -13.77 -17.97 21.51
CA ALA A 94 -15.14 -17.71 21.18
C ALA A 94 -15.89 -17.78 22.51
N GLU A 95 -15.81 -16.70 23.31
CA GLU A 95 -16.91 -16.18 24.12
C GLU A 95 -16.47 -15.01 25.01
N GLY A 96 -17.19 -13.89 24.93
CA GLY A 96 -17.61 -13.23 26.19
C GLY A 96 -17.54 -11.72 26.29
N VAL A 97 -16.75 -11.01 25.48
CA VAL A 97 -17.12 -9.61 25.21
C VAL A 97 -18.27 -9.72 24.23
N SER A 98 -19.47 -9.32 24.66
CA SER A 98 -20.47 -8.85 23.72
C SER A 98 -19.84 -7.67 22.98
N VAL A 99 -19.00 -7.94 21.97
CA VAL A 99 -18.68 -6.96 20.97
C VAL A 99 -19.99 -6.83 20.23
N THR A 100 -20.85 -5.93 20.70
CA THR A 100 -21.97 -5.47 19.90
C THR A 100 -21.38 -5.18 18.53
N PRO A 101 -21.86 -5.85 17.46
CA PRO A 101 -21.37 -5.60 16.13
C PRO A 101 -21.33 -4.10 15.92
N PHE A 102 -20.19 -3.58 15.47
CA PHE A 102 -20.08 -2.15 15.20
C PHE A 102 -21.15 -1.81 14.17
N ILE A 103 -22.11 -0.96 14.56
CA ILE A 103 -23.12 -0.44 13.64
C ILE A 103 -22.60 0.93 13.21
N PRO A 104 -22.25 1.10 11.94
CA PRO A 104 -21.79 2.39 11.46
C PRO A 104 -22.91 3.43 11.63
N GLY A 105 -22.50 4.65 12.01
CA GLY A 105 -23.40 5.80 11.96
C GLY A 105 -23.75 6.18 10.52
N PRO A 106 -24.74 7.05 10.31
CA PRO A 106 -24.98 7.62 8.98
C PRO A 106 -23.73 8.36 8.49
N PRO A 107 -23.49 8.40 7.17
CA PRO A 107 -22.36 9.12 6.61
C PRO A 107 -22.48 10.63 6.90
N GLU A 108 -21.34 11.26 7.15
CA GLU A 108 -21.22 12.71 7.23
C GLU A 108 -20.94 13.23 5.81
N ILE A 109 -21.90 13.88 5.17
CA ILE A 109 -21.69 14.52 3.86
C ILE A 109 -20.77 15.72 4.05
N VAL A 110 -19.73 15.80 3.23
CA VAL A 110 -18.72 16.87 3.25
C VAL A 110 -18.51 17.40 1.84
N ALA A 111 -17.90 18.60 1.76
CA ALA A 111 -17.41 19.10 0.48
C ALA A 111 -16.37 18.12 -0.09
N CYS A 112 -16.47 17.85 -1.39
CA CYS A 112 -15.47 17.05 -2.08
C CYS A 112 -14.10 17.76 -2.09
N PRO A 113 -12.99 17.02 -1.96
CA PRO A 113 -11.65 17.60 -2.03
C PRO A 113 -11.39 18.34 -3.34
N ASP A 114 -10.57 19.40 -3.28
CA ASP A 114 -10.34 20.29 -4.42
C ASP A 114 -9.70 19.58 -5.63
N PHE A 115 -8.85 18.59 -5.41
CA PHE A 115 -8.25 17.81 -6.51
C PHE A 115 -9.30 17.00 -7.30
N ILE A 116 -10.45 16.69 -6.70
CA ILE A 116 -11.58 16.08 -7.41
C ILE A 116 -12.33 17.14 -8.22
N THR A 117 -12.72 18.23 -7.57
CA THR A 117 -13.55 19.28 -8.20
C THR A 117 -12.79 20.03 -9.30
N ALA A 118 -11.46 20.10 -9.21
CA ALA A 118 -10.58 20.65 -10.23
C ALA A 118 -10.30 19.68 -11.40
N SER A 119 -10.61 18.38 -11.25
CA SER A 119 -10.33 17.39 -12.29
C SER A 119 -11.21 17.59 -13.54
N PRO A 120 -10.65 17.58 -14.76
CA PRO A 120 -11.42 17.78 -15.99
C PRO A 120 -12.56 16.78 -16.20
N VAL A 121 -12.46 15.57 -15.64
CA VAL A 121 -13.50 14.54 -15.79
C VAL A 121 -14.79 14.89 -15.03
N TYR A 122 -14.70 15.76 -14.02
CA TYR A 122 -15.83 16.26 -13.23
C TYR A 122 -16.38 17.60 -13.76
N ALA A 123 -15.83 18.17 -14.84
CA ALA A 123 -16.25 19.48 -15.35
C ALA A 123 -17.74 19.55 -15.76
N ALA A 124 -18.37 18.40 -16.04
CA ALA A 124 -19.80 18.28 -16.37
C ALA A 124 -20.65 17.72 -15.21
N GLU A 125 -20.04 17.46 -14.05
CA GLU A 125 -20.68 16.92 -12.88
C GLU A 125 -21.07 18.05 -11.91
N VAL A 126 -22.08 17.81 -11.07
CA VAL A 126 -22.57 18.77 -10.07
C VAL A 126 -22.62 18.07 -8.71
N GLU A 127 -21.83 18.54 -7.76
CA GLU A 127 -21.81 18.02 -6.40
C GLU A 127 -23.19 18.17 -5.73
N GLY A 128 -23.66 17.11 -5.08
CA GLY A 128 -24.98 16.99 -4.49
C GLY A 128 -26.09 16.61 -5.48
N GLU A 129 -25.86 16.66 -6.80
CA GLU A 129 -26.84 16.28 -7.82
C GLU A 129 -26.42 15.04 -8.61
N THR A 130 -25.15 14.96 -9.02
CA THR A 130 -24.64 13.85 -9.83
C THR A 130 -23.59 13.02 -9.07
N TYR A 131 -22.92 13.59 -8.07
CA TYR A 131 -22.06 12.88 -7.15
C TYR A 131 -22.07 13.55 -5.76
N GLU A 132 -21.58 12.85 -4.75
CA GLU A 132 -21.34 13.41 -3.42
C GLU A 132 -20.04 12.86 -2.83
N CYS A 133 -19.44 13.59 -1.89
CA CYS A 133 -18.42 13.07 -0.99
C CYS A 133 -18.96 12.97 0.43
N GLY A 134 -18.46 12.00 1.18
CA GLY A 134 -18.84 11.84 2.57
C GLY A 134 -17.83 11.03 3.33
N LEU A 135 -18.04 10.91 4.64
CA LEU A 135 -17.21 10.07 5.48
C LEU A 135 -18.01 9.10 6.32
N VAL A 136 -17.43 7.93 6.52
CA VAL A 136 -17.92 6.93 7.45
C VAL A 136 -16.90 6.69 8.54
N LYS A 137 -17.33 6.75 9.80
CA LYS A 137 -16.50 6.41 10.95
C LYS A 137 -16.49 4.90 11.15
N VAL A 138 -15.30 4.35 11.36
CA VAL A 138 -15.07 2.94 11.67
C VAL A 138 -14.09 2.81 12.83
N PRO A 139 -14.12 1.72 13.62
CA PRO A 139 -13.05 1.47 14.59
C PRO A 139 -11.75 1.12 13.85
N GLU A 140 -10.61 1.59 14.36
CA GLU A 140 -9.30 1.12 13.92
C GLU A 140 -9.18 -0.39 14.19
N ASN A 141 -9.46 -0.79 15.43
CA ASN A 141 -9.49 -2.18 15.86
C ASN A 141 -10.93 -2.64 16.17
N TYR A 142 -11.51 -3.46 15.29
CA TYR A 142 -12.87 -4.00 15.45
C TYR A 142 -13.03 -4.97 16.63
N ALA A 143 -11.93 -5.46 17.23
CA ALA A 143 -11.98 -6.28 18.45
C ALA A 143 -12.05 -5.44 19.73
N THR A 144 -11.73 -4.14 19.66
CA THR A 144 -11.65 -3.26 20.83
C THR A 144 -12.85 -2.32 20.88
N SER A 145 -13.74 -2.50 21.85
CA SER A 145 -14.85 -1.57 22.08
C SER A 145 -14.33 -0.23 22.60
N GLY A 146 -14.71 0.88 21.96
CA GLY A 146 -14.34 2.24 22.40
C GLY A 146 -12.87 2.61 22.15
N GLY A 147 -12.18 1.87 21.26
CA GLY A 147 -10.85 2.23 20.78
C GLY A 147 -10.88 3.42 19.80
N ARG A 148 -9.73 3.69 19.17
CA ARG A 148 -9.60 4.74 18.16
C ARG A 148 -10.53 4.48 16.97
N THR A 149 -11.03 5.55 16.37
CA THR A 149 -11.82 5.51 15.15
C THR A 149 -11.06 6.12 13.99
N LEU A 150 -11.22 5.51 12.81
CA LEU A 150 -10.79 6.04 11.53
C LEU A 150 -11.99 6.62 10.80
N GLU A 151 -11.72 7.51 9.86
CA GLU A 151 -12.74 8.06 8.99
C GLU A 151 -12.37 7.75 7.56
N LEU A 152 -13.32 7.13 6.87
CA LEU A 152 -13.12 6.70 5.50
C LEU A 152 -13.78 7.72 4.59
N LEU A 153 -12.97 8.44 3.81
CA LEU A 153 -13.47 9.31 2.76
C LEU A 153 -13.98 8.45 1.61
N TYR A 154 -15.17 8.77 1.12
CA TYR A 154 -15.71 8.20 -0.10
C TYR A 154 -16.21 9.28 -1.05
N ILE A 155 -16.24 8.95 -2.33
CA ILE A 155 -17.02 9.62 -3.37
C ILE A 155 -18.04 8.63 -3.93
N ARG A 156 -19.30 9.05 -4.01
CA ARG A 156 -20.39 8.30 -4.62
C ARG A 156 -20.87 9.03 -5.85
N LEU A 157 -20.65 8.43 -7.02
CA LEU A 157 -21.24 8.85 -8.28
C LEU A 157 -22.64 8.24 -8.37
N PHE A 158 -23.67 9.08 -8.38
CA PHE A 158 -25.05 8.61 -8.47
C PHE A 158 -25.33 8.00 -9.83
N SER A 159 -26.14 6.94 -9.88
CA SER A 159 -26.57 6.37 -11.14
C SER A 159 -27.28 7.40 -12.02
N THR A 160 -27.08 7.29 -13.33
CA THR A 160 -27.80 8.12 -14.31
C THR A 160 -29.16 7.54 -14.73
N ALA A 161 -29.55 6.38 -14.18
CA ALA A 161 -30.85 5.78 -14.42
C ALA A 161 -31.97 6.47 -13.61
N GLU A 162 -33.18 6.59 -14.18
CA GLU A 162 -34.35 7.05 -13.44
C GLU A 162 -34.73 6.12 -12.27
N SER A 163 -34.39 4.84 -12.39
CA SER A 163 -34.58 3.82 -11.35
C SER A 163 -33.30 2.99 -11.24
N PRO A 164 -32.34 3.43 -10.40
CA PRO A 164 -31.08 2.73 -10.19
C PRO A 164 -31.29 1.30 -9.67
N ALA A 165 -30.38 0.39 -10.02
CA ALA A 165 -30.29 -0.92 -9.39
C ALA A 165 -29.94 -0.76 -7.90
N ALA A 166 -30.47 -1.66 -7.07
CA ALA A 166 -30.30 -1.60 -5.62
C ALA A 166 -28.86 -1.93 -5.16
N ASP A 167 -28.08 -2.60 -6.02
CA ASP A 167 -26.71 -3.01 -5.74
C ASP A 167 -25.68 -2.09 -6.44
N PRO A 168 -24.94 -1.27 -5.68
CA PRO A 168 -23.93 -0.37 -6.24
C PRO A 168 -22.67 -1.13 -6.63
N LEU A 169 -21.73 -0.42 -7.26
CA LEU A 169 -20.36 -0.84 -7.40
C LEU A 169 -19.49 -0.19 -6.33
N LEU A 170 -18.66 -0.98 -5.64
CA LEU A 170 -17.58 -0.50 -4.79
C LEU A 170 -16.24 -0.77 -5.47
N TYR A 171 -15.49 0.29 -5.77
CA TYR A 171 -14.16 0.21 -6.36
C TYR A 171 -13.09 0.04 -5.27
N LEU A 172 -12.16 -0.89 -5.48
CA LEU A 172 -11.06 -1.20 -4.56
C LEU A 172 -9.73 -0.92 -5.27
N SER A 173 -9.03 0.10 -4.79
CA SER A 173 -7.72 0.52 -5.30
C SER A 173 -6.61 -0.47 -4.98
N GLY A 174 -5.56 -0.44 -5.80
CA GLY A 174 -4.38 -1.27 -5.71
C GLY A 174 -3.27 -0.73 -4.81
N GLY A 175 -2.03 -1.18 -5.07
CA GLY A 175 -0.84 -0.90 -4.26
C GLY A 175 -0.35 -2.13 -3.52
N PRO A 176 -0.75 -2.39 -2.26
CA PRO A 176 -1.66 -1.61 -1.39
C PRO A 176 -1.12 -0.21 -1.08
N GLY A 177 -1.98 0.80 -1.07
CA GLY A 177 -1.57 2.19 -0.78
C GLY A 177 -2.20 3.25 -1.67
N GLY A 178 -2.81 2.86 -2.80
CA GLY A 178 -3.41 3.83 -3.72
C GLY A 178 -4.71 4.45 -3.17
N SER A 179 -4.91 5.74 -3.42
CA SER A 179 -6.17 6.44 -3.13
C SER A 179 -7.21 6.18 -4.22
N ALA A 180 -8.26 5.43 -3.92
CA ALA A 180 -9.37 5.21 -4.84
C ALA A 180 -10.10 6.53 -5.18
N VAL A 181 -10.17 7.46 -4.23
CA VAL A 181 -10.78 8.78 -4.47
C VAL A 181 -9.98 9.53 -5.53
N ARG A 182 -8.65 9.56 -5.45
CA ARG A 182 -7.80 10.19 -6.48
C ARG A 182 -7.84 9.43 -7.81
N GLU A 183 -7.88 8.10 -7.79
CA GLU A 183 -8.07 7.28 -8.99
C GLU A 183 -9.41 7.56 -9.70
N ALA A 184 -10.44 8.01 -8.98
CA ALA A 184 -11.71 8.44 -9.59
C ALA A 184 -11.54 9.65 -10.53
N GLY A 185 -10.40 10.35 -10.49
CA GLY A 185 -10.02 11.40 -11.45
C GLY A 185 -9.30 10.88 -12.71
N ASN A 186 -8.90 9.60 -12.77
CA ASN A 186 -8.23 9.03 -13.94
C ASN A 186 -9.22 8.96 -15.14
N PRO A 187 -8.91 9.55 -16.31
CA PRO A 187 -9.85 9.61 -17.43
C PRO A 187 -10.34 8.26 -17.96
N ALA A 188 -9.45 7.26 -18.08
CA ALA A 188 -9.82 5.95 -18.60
C ALA A 188 -10.68 5.17 -17.60
N LEU A 189 -10.29 5.17 -16.33
CA LEU A 189 -11.06 4.53 -15.26
C LEU A 189 -12.43 5.21 -15.09
N TYR A 190 -12.47 6.54 -15.06
CA TYR A 190 -13.70 7.32 -15.00
C TYR A 190 -14.63 6.95 -16.16
N ALA A 191 -14.12 6.93 -17.41
CA ALA A 191 -14.91 6.55 -18.57
C ALA A 191 -15.47 5.11 -18.47
N ASN A 192 -14.70 4.17 -17.91
CA ASN A 192 -15.16 2.81 -17.66
C ASN A 192 -16.26 2.77 -16.58
N MET A 193 -16.09 3.52 -15.49
CA MET A 193 -17.07 3.58 -14.42
C MET A 193 -18.35 4.31 -14.83
N GLN A 194 -18.29 5.27 -15.76
CA GLN A 194 -19.49 5.88 -16.35
C GLN A 194 -20.40 4.86 -17.04
N LEU A 195 -19.84 3.80 -17.64
CA LEU A 195 -20.65 2.73 -18.25
C LEU A 195 -21.39 1.91 -17.19
N VAL A 196 -20.75 1.63 -16.05
CA VAL A 196 -21.41 0.95 -14.92
C VAL A 196 -22.48 1.86 -14.29
N ARG A 197 -22.15 3.15 -14.13
CA ARG A 197 -23.00 4.20 -13.56
C ARG A 197 -24.35 4.38 -14.28
N GLN A 198 -24.45 3.94 -15.54
CA GLN A 198 -25.71 3.90 -16.30
C GLN A 198 -26.82 3.09 -15.63
N SER A 199 -26.48 2.20 -14.69
CA SER A 199 -27.45 1.31 -14.03
C SER A 199 -27.46 1.38 -12.51
N ARG A 200 -26.36 1.81 -11.88
CA ARG A 200 -26.15 1.73 -10.43
C ARG A 200 -25.20 2.82 -9.96
N ASP A 201 -25.19 3.10 -8.66
CA ASP A 201 -24.20 3.99 -8.08
C ASP A 201 -22.80 3.38 -8.16
N VAL A 202 -21.78 4.23 -8.29
CA VAL A 202 -20.37 3.84 -8.20
C VAL A 202 -19.75 4.55 -7.00
N VAL A 203 -19.16 3.77 -6.09
CA VAL A 203 -18.52 4.26 -4.87
C VAL A 203 -17.03 4.00 -4.96
N PHE A 204 -16.23 5.05 -4.85
CA PHE A 204 -14.81 4.95 -4.56
C PHE A 204 -14.60 5.37 -3.11
N TYR A 205 -13.71 4.68 -2.40
CA TYR A 205 -13.35 5.08 -1.05
C TYR A 205 -11.88 4.83 -0.82
N ASP A 206 -11.25 5.74 -0.10
CA ASP A 206 -9.88 5.53 0.33
C ASP A 206 -9.88 4.48 1.45
N GLN A 207 -9.21 3.36 1.20
CA GLN A 207 -9.02 2.32 2.21
C GLN A 207 -8.27 2.87 3.43
N ARG A 208 -8.43 2.22 4.60
CA ARG A 208 -7.75 2.64 5.85
C ARG A 208 -6.26 2.91 5.62
N GLY A 209 -5.79 4.09 6.01
CA GLY A 209 -4.38 4.49 5.86
C GLY A 209 -4.01 5.08 4.50
N THR A 210 -4.93 5.10 3.53
CA THR A 210 -4.67 5.63 2.19
C THR A 210 -5.44 6.92 1.95
N GLY A 211 -4.98 7.72 0.99
CA GLY A 211 -5.56 9.00 0.62
C GLY A 211 -5.92 9.83 1.85
N LEU A 212 -7.15 10.32 1.90
CA LEU A 212 -7.61 11.16 3.00
C LEU A 212 -8.27 10.36 4.15
N SER A 213 -8.13 9.03 4.15
CA SER A 213 -8.71 8.11 5.15
C SER A 213 -7.73 7.73 6.26
N ALA A 214 -7.46 8.67 7.17
CA ALA A 214 -6.46 8.53 8.24
C ALA A 214 -5.08 8.09 7.68
N PRO A 215 -4.48 8.90 6.79
CA PRO A 215 -3.32 8.52 5.99
C PRO A 215 -2.14 8.08 6.86
N LEU A 216 -1.52 6.98 6.45
CA LEU A 216 -0.16 6.66 6.85
C LEU A 216 0.76 7.34 5.83
N ASN A 217 1.14 8.58 6.12
CA ASN A 217 2.15 9.33 5.39
C ASN A 217 3.22 9.84 6.37
N CYS A 218 4.49 9.51 6.15
CA CYS A 218 5.60 9.91 7.02
C CYS A 218 6.69 10.69 6.25
N GLY A 219 6.30 11.45 5.21
CA GLY A 219 7.25 12.15 4.33
C GLY A 219 8.35 12.95 5.06
N GLY A 220 8.05 13.56 6.22
CA GLY A 220 9.05 14.30 7.02
C GLY A 220 10.15 13.41 7.65
N ALA A 221 9.91 12.11 7.80
CA ALA A 221 10.86 11.17 8.40
C ALA A 221 12.09 10.92 7.52
N GLN A 222 12.03 11.19 6.21
CA GLN A 222 13.19 11.07 5.33
C GLN A 222 14.28 12.09 5.68
N GLY A 223 13.91 13.34 5.97
CA GLY A 223 14.86 14.36 6.44
C GLY A 223 15.49 14.00 7.78
N ALA A 224 14.72 13.35 8.67
CA ALA A 224 15.17 12.97 10.01
C ALA A 224 16.37 12.01 9.97
N ILE A 225 16.51 11.21 8.90
CA ILE A 225 17.67 10.34 8.67
C ILE A 225 18.96 11.15 8.54
N GLY A 226 18.94 12.24 7.76
CA GLY A 226 20.09 13.12 7.61
C GLY A 226 20.51 13.76 8.93
N SER A 227 19.53 14.07 9.76
CA SER A 227 19.72 14.69 11.08
C SER A 227 20.40 13.72 12.07
N LEU A 228 20.08 12.43 11.99
CA LEU A 228 20.71 11.38 12.80
C LEU A 228 22.18 11.14 12.42
N VAL A 229 22.57 11.37 11.16
CA VAL A 229 23.97 11.25 10.69
C VAL A 229 24.90 12.28 11.37
N GLU A 230 24.37 13.44 11.77
CA GLU A 230 25.15 14.51 12.40
C GLU A 230 25.38 14.30 13.91
N LEU A 231 24.74 13.30 14.52
CA LEU A 231 24.84 13.07 15.97
C LEU A 231 26.24 12.55 16.38
N PRO A 232 26.89 13.11 17.42
CA PRO A 232 28.28 12.78 17.76
C PRO A 232 28.54 11.32 18.12
N ASP A 233 27.56 10.65 18.74
CA ASP A 233 27.73 9.31 19.33
C ASP A 233 27.24 8.19 18.41
N ILE A 234 26.27 8.47 17.54
CA ILE A 234 25.64 7.45 16.67
C ILE A 234 25.78 7.78 15.17
N GLY A 235 26.21 8.99 14.82
CA GLY A 235 26.17 9.49 13.43
C GLY A 235 26.99 8.67 12.43
N GLN A 236 28.13 8.09 12.85
CA GLN A 236 28.91 7.20 11.99
C GLN A 236 28.26 5.83 11.79
N ASP A 237 27.59 5.31 12.81
CA ASP A 237 26.81 4.08 12.71
C ASP A 237 25.56 4.31 11.84
N ILE A 238 24.90 5.46 12.01
CA ILE A 238 23.79 5.89 11.16
C ILE A 238 24.26 6.12 9.73
N LEU A 239 25.40 6.75 9.47
CA LEU A 239 25.94 6.92 8.11
C LEU A 239 26.24 5.57 7.45
N ALA A 240 26.76 4.61 8.22
CA ALA A 240 26.98 3.24 7.75
C ALA A 240 25.65 2.48 7.49
N LEU A 241 24.56 2.88 8.15
CA LEU A 241 23.20 2.39 7.90
C LEU A 241 22.47 3.19 6.81
N ALA A 242 22.76 4.48 6.61
CA ALA A 242 22.14 5.36 5.63
C ALA A 242 22.80 5.23 4.24
N SER A 243 23.50 4.12 3.99
CA SER A 243 24.12 3.81 2.70
C SER A 243 23.50 2.55 2.10
N GLY A 244 23.09 2.64 0.83
CA GLY A 244 22.46 1.54 0.11
C GLY A 244 21.10 1.11 0.72
N PRO A 245 20.73 -0.19 0.65
CA PRO A 245 19.39 -0.67 1.04
C PRO A 245 19.05 -0.48 2.53
N LYS A 246 20.03 -0.14 3.37
CA LYS A 246 19.82 0.09 4.80
C LYS A 246 19.21 1.48 5.10
N ALA A 247 19.32 2.44 4.20
CA ALA A 247 18.69 3.76 4.35
C ALA A 247 17.16 3.63 4.33
N LEU A 248 16.65 2.76 3.46
CA LEU A 248 15.23 2.41 3.38
C LEU A 248 14.72 1.83 4.72
N LEU A 249 15.48 0.93 5.34
CA LEU A 249 15.13 0.37 6.66
C LEU A 249 15.05 1.43 7.75
N LEU A 250 15.98 2.38 7.75
CA LEU A 250 15.98 3.45 8.73
C LEU A 250 14.78 4.38 8.54
N HIS A 251 14.46 4.75 7.30
CA HIS A 251 13.25 5.51 6.97
C HIS A 251 12.00 4.81 7.50
N ILE A 252 11.82 3.56 7.11
CA ILE A 252 10.64 2.77 7.46
C ILE A 252 10.54 2.56 8.98
N GLY A 253 11.66 2.30 9.66
CA GLY A 253 11.69 2.16 11.10
C GLY A 253 11.31 3.43 11.84
N LEU A 254 11.75 4.60 11.35
CA LEU A 254 11.33 5.89 11.90
C LEU A 254 9.84 6.13 11.72
N CYS A 255 9.28 5.77 10.56
CA CYS A 255 7.84 5.87 10.31
C CYS A 255 7.03 4.96 11.24
N ALA A 256 7.41 3.68 11.34
CA ALA A 256 6.74 2.73 12.22
C ALA A 256 6.80 3.17 13.71
N GLY A 257 7.94 3.71 14.14
CA GLY A 257 8.11 4.31 15.46
C GLY A 257 7.23 5.54 15.67
N GLY A 258 7.25 6.49 14.73
CA GLY A 258 6.44 7.71 14.79
C GLY A 258 4.95 7.41 14.89
N TYR A 259 4.45 6.46 14.10
CA TYR A 259 3.07 5.97 14.19
C TYR A 259 2.75 5.33 15.54
N SER A 260 3.67 4.53 16.08
CA SER A 260 3.49 3.93 17.41
C SER A 260 3.43 5.01 18.51
N ASP A 261 4.27 6.04 18.43
CA ASP A 261 4.28 7.18 19.36
C ASP A 261 2.99 8.01 19.29
N VAL A 262 2.38 8.07 18.11
CA VAL A 262 1.07 8.69 17.92
C VAL A 262 -0.11 7.74 18.17
N GLY A 263 0.14 6.53 18.67
CA GLY A 263 -0.90 5.57 19.07
C GLY A 263 -1.66 4.96 17.89
N VAL A 264 -1.01 4.81 16.74
CA VAL A 264 -1.48 4.03 15.58
C VAL A 264 -1.17 2.56 15.79
N ASP A 265 -2.21 1.75 15.76
CA ASP A 265 -2.09 0.30 15.75
C ASP A 265 -1.88 -0.16 14.30
N LEU A 266 -0.62 -0.12 13.85
CA LEU A 266 -0.23 -0.56 12.51
C LEU A 266 -0.64 -2.01 12.22
N ALA A 267 -0.91 -2.82 13.25
CA ALA A 267 -1.38 -4.18 13.04
C ALA A 267 -2.83 -4.26 12.52
N GLN A 268 -3.59 -3.16 12.57
CA GLN A 268 -4.95 -3.10 12.03
C GLN A 268 -5.00 -2.68 10.56
N TYR A 269 -3.88 -2.36 9.92
CA TYR A 269 -3.82 -1.94 8.53
C TYR A 269 -3.61 -3.17 7.64
N ASN A 270 -4.67 -3.99 7.56
CA ASN A 270 -4.70 -5.26 6.84
C ASN A 270 -6.05 -5.44 6.09
N SER A 271 -6.08 -6.37 5.14
CA SER A 271 -7.21 -6.73 4.29
C SER A 271 -8.42 -7.21 5.09
N ILE A 272 -8.24 -8.00 6.15
CA ILE A 272 -9.37 -8.47 6.97
C ILE A 272 -10.11 -7.27 7.59
N ALA A 273 -9.38 -6.35 8.21
CA ALA A 273 -9.97 -5.15 8.78
C ALA A 273 -10.58 -4.24 7.69
N SER A 274 -9.94 -4.16 6.52
CA SER A 274 -10.48 -3.44 5.35
C SER A 274 -11.81 -4.03 4.83
N THR A 275 -12.02 -5.36 4.88
CA THR A 275 -13.34 -5.93 4.51
C THR A 275 -14.47 -5.51 5.46
N LYS A 276 -14.16 -5.28 6.74
CA LYS A 276 -15.12 -4.77 7.73
C LYS A 276 -15.43 -3.29 7.48
N ASP A 277 -14.44 -2.54 7.01
CA ASP A 277 -14.62 -1.15 6.56
C ASP A 277 -15.54 -1.08 5.35
N MET A 278 -15.32 -1.92 4.34
CA MET A 278 -16.21 -2.04 3.17
C MET A 278 -17.64 -2.29 3.61
N ALA A 279 -17.87 -3.30 4.45
CA ALA A 279 -19.21 -3.63 4.93
C ALA A 279 -19.84 -2.47 5.74
N SER A 280 -19.05 -1.78 6.57
CA SER A 280 -19.49 -0.64 7.36
C SER A 280 -19.86 0.56 6.48
N LEU A 281 -19.00 0.89 5.51
CA LEU A 281 -19.24 1.95 4.52
C LEU A 281 -20.54 1.69 3.75
N MET A 282 -20.69 0.50 3.18
CA MET A 282 -21.86 0.18 2.36
C MET A 282 -23.15 0.14 3.19
N THR A 283 -23.08 -0.37 4.43
CA THR A 283 -24.22 -0.32 5.37
C THR A 283 -24.61 1.13 5.70
N ALA A 284 -23.63 2.02 5.95
CA ALA A 284 -23.89 3.43 6.22
C ALA A 284 -24.57 4.14 5.04
N LEU A 285 -24.19 3.78 3.81
CA LEU A 285 -24.78 4.27 2.57
C LEU A 285 -26.16 3.66 2.25
N GLY A 286 -26.63 2.68 3.05
CA GLY A 286 -27.93 2.05 2.89
C GLY A 286 -27.95 0.85 1.93
N TYR A 287 -26.80 0.24 1.66
CA TYR A 287 -26.65 -0.88 0.74
C TYR A 287 -26.43 -2.21 1.49
N ASP A 288 -27.36 -3.15 1.30
CA ASP A 288 -27.29 -4.48 1.91
C ASP A 288 -26.35 -5.43 1.17
N GLN A 289 -26.31 -5.32 -0.17
CA GLN A 289 -25.44 -6.07 -1.07
C GLN A 289 -24.86 -5.13 -2.12
N TYR A 290 -23.65 -5.45 -2.59
CA TYR A 290 -22.92 -4.63 -3.56
C TYR A 290 -22.01 -5.50 -4.45
N ASN A 291 -21.50 -4.88 -5.51
CA ASN A 291 -20.55 -5.49 -6.42
C ASN A 291 -19.17 -4.90 -6.18
N LEU A 292 -18.11 -5.64 -6.53
CA LEU A 292 -16.74 -5.20 -6.38
C LEU A 292 -16.07 -5.00 -7.74
N TYR A 293 -15.28 -3.93 -7.87
CA TYR A 293 -14.26 -3.81 -8.91
C TYR A 293 -12.92 -3.61 -8.22
N GLY A 294 -12.10 -4.65 -8.15
CA GLY A 294 -10.76 -4.57 -7.59
C GLY A 294 -9.69 -4.43 -8.66
N THR A 295 -8.70 -3.58 -8.42
CA THR A 295 -7.50 -3.46 -9.27
C THR A 295 -6.26 -3.87 -8.48
N SER A 296 -5.37 -4.67 -9.06
CA SER A 296 -4.10 -5.06 -8.41
C SER A 296 -4.33 -5.64 -6.99
N TYR A 297 -3.72 -5.11 -5.93
CA TYR A 297 -4.04 -5.47 -4.53
C TYR A 297 -5.55 -5.43 -4.20
N GLY A 298 -6.33 -4.54 -4.80
CA GLY A 298 -7.79 -4.51 -4.66
C GLY A 298 -8.46 -5.82 -5.07
N THR A 299 -7.84 -6.64 -5.93
CA THR A 299 -8.30 -7.99 -6.27
C THR A 299 -8.03 -9.01 -5.17
N LYS A 300 -6.92 -8.87 -4.43
CA LYS A 300 -6.65 -9.62 -3.19
C LYS A 300 -7.70 -9.26 -2.14
N LEU A 301 -7.95 -7.97 -1.93
CA LEU A 301 -9.00 -7.50 -1.02
C LEU A 301 -10.39 -8.00 -1.43
N ALA A 302 -10.69 -8.03 -2.74
CA ALA A 302 -11.94 -8.61 -3.25
C ALA A 302 -12.06 -10.10 -2.90
N GLN A 303 -11.00 -10.89 -3.09
CA GLN A 303 -10.98 -12.30 -2.69
C GLN A 303 -11.19 -12.46 -1.18
N VAL A 304 -10.53 -11.66 -0.34
CA VAL A 304 -10.76 -11.68 1.10
C VAL A 304 -12.23 -11.35 1.41
N ALA A 305 -12.85 -10.38 0.73
CA ALA A 305 -14.28 -10.08 0.91
C ALA A 305 -15.20 -11.24 0.49
N LEU A 306 -14.87 -11.99 -0.58
CA LEU A 306 -15.62 -13.20 -0.97
C LEU A 306 -15.58 -14.29 0.12
N ARG A 307 -14.57 -14.29 1.01
CA ARG A 307 -14.45 -15.22 2.14
C ARG A 307 -15.07 -14.67 3.42
N GLU A 308 -14.78 -13.42 3.75
CA GLU A 308 -15.12 -12.81 5.04
C GLU A 308 -16.56 -12.23 5.07
N THR A 309 -17.06 -11.73 3.95
CA THR A 309 -18.40 -11.10 3.83
C THR A 309 -19.20 -11.60 2.61
N PRO A 310 -19.26 -12.92 2.34
CA PRO A 310 -19.86 -13.48 1.12
C PRO A 310 -21.33 -13.11 0.92
N ASP A 311 -22.07 -12.95 2.01
CA ASP A 311 -23.49 -12.56 2.02
C ASP A 311 -23.72 -11.11 1.53
N ARG A 312 -22.69 -10.28 1.52
CA ARG A 312 -22.72 -8.89 1.06
C ARG A 312 -22.32 -8.73 -0.40
N ILE A 313 -21.60 -9.68 -0.97
CA ILE A 313 -21.03 -9.54 -2.32
C ILE A 313 -21.91 -10.26 -3.34
N ARG A 314 -22.45 -9.50 -4.30
CA ARG A 314 -23.26 -10.05 -5.39
C ARG A 314 -22.43 -10.58 -6.55
N SER A 315 -21.37 -9.87 -6.91
CA SER A 315 -20.41 -10.27 -7.95
C SER A 315 -19.15 -9.41 -7.88
N ALA A 316 -18.04 -9.88 -8.46
CA ALA A 316 -16.76 -9.15 -8.44
C ALA A 316 -16.04 -9.16 -9.81
N VAL A 317 -15.41 -8.04 -10.15
CA VAL A 317 -14.42 -7.93 -11.22
C VAL A 317 -13.05 -7.79 -10.58
N MET A 318 -12.09 -8.58 -11.05
CA MET A 318 -10.68 -8.54 -10.65
C MET A 318 -9.84 -8.15 -11.86
N ASP A 319 -9.22 -6.97 -11.85
CA ASP A 319 -8.42 -6.43 -12.95
C ASP A 319 -6.93 -6.35 -12.55
N GLY A 320 -6.11 -7.23 -13.13
CA GLY A 320 -4.74 -7.49 -12.66
C GLY A 320 -4.77 -8.27 -11.34
N THR A 321 -4.97 -9.59 -11.43
CA THR A 321 -5.33 -10.42 -10.27
C THR A 321 -4.14 -10.83 -9.42
N SER A 322 -4.14 -10.42 -8.16
CA SER A 322 -3.18 -10.79 -7.12
C SER A 322 -3.78 -11.89 -6.20
N PRO A 323 -3.23 -13.11 -6.15
CA PRO A 323 -3.78 -14.20 -5.34
C PRO A 323 -3.51 -13.99 -3.84
N VAL A 324 -4.48 -14.32 -2.99
CA VAL A 324 -4.25 -14.32 -1.52
C VAL A 324 -3.26 -15.42 -1.09
N SER A 325 -3.18 -16.50 -1.88
CA SER A 325 -2.39 -17.69 -1.60
C SER A 325 -0.91 -17.59 -1.99
N GLN A 326 -0.49 -16.50 -2.63
CA GLN A 326 0.84 -16.33 -3.19
C GLN A 326 1.52 -15.08 -2.62
N PRO A 327 2.85 -15.11 -2.42
CA PRO A 327 3.56 -13.96 -1.91
C PRO A 327 3.79 -12.94 -3.02
N GLN A 328 2.90 -11.95 -3.14
CA GLN A 328 2.84 -11.06 -4.29
C GLN A 328 4.17 -10.34 -4.52
N MET A 329 4.79 -9.80 -3.47
CA MET A 329 6.03 -9.03 -3.65
C MET A 329 7.19 -9.90 -4.10
N ALA A 330 7.36 -11.09 -3.51
CA ALA A 330 8.44 -11.99 -3.93
C ALA A 330 8.17 -12.58 -5.33
N ASN A 331 6.91 -12.91 -5.64
CA ASN A 331 6.53 -13.53 -6.91
C ASN A 331 6.60 -12.57 -8.09
N SER A 332 6.42 -11.26 -7.89
CA SER A 332 6.48 -10.28 -8.98
C SER A 332 7.83 -10.34 -9.75
N PHE A 333 8.93 -10.70 -9.07
CA PHE A 333 10.26 -10.84 -9.68
C PHE A 333 10.50 -12.20 -10.34
N ILE A 334 9.74 -13.21 -9.93
CA ILE A 334 9.89 -14.59 -10.37
C ILE A 334 8.97 -14.85 -11.56
N GLU A 335 7.69 -14.52 -11.40
CA GLU A 335 6.60 -14.80 -12.32
C GLU A 335 6.40 -13.69 -13.35
N GLY A 336 6.88 -12.45 -13.10
CA GLY A 336 6.84 -11.37 -14.08
C GLY A 336 7.56 -11.70 -15.40
N ASN A 337 8.48 -12.66 -15.37
CA ASN A 337 9.17 -13.19 -16.55
C ASN A 337 8.25 -13.93 -17.54
N GLU A 338 7.03 -14.31 -17.13
CA GLU A 338 6.02 -14.90 -18.02
C GLU A 338 5.68 -14.01 -19.21
N GLN A 339 5.86 -12.69 -19.08
CA GLN A 339 5.67 -11.76 -20.17
C GLN A 339 6.52 -12.14 -21.40
N TYR A 340 7.77 -12.57 -21.21
CA TYR A 340 8.62 -13.00 -22.33
C TYR A 340 8.07 -14.22 -23.04
N VAL A 341 7.49 -15.17 -22.30
CA VAL A 341 6.81 -16.33 -22.89
C VAL A 341 5.68 -15.85 -23.79
N ARG A 342 4.87 -14.89 -23.34
CA ARG A 342 3.76 -14.33 -24.13
C ARG A 342 4.24 -13.58 -25.37
N ILE A 343 5.28 -12.77 -25.24
CA ILE A 343 5.91 -12.07 -26.38
C ILE A 343 6.38 -13.08 -27.43
N PHE A 344 7.04 -14.16 -27.02
CA PHE A 344 7.56 -15.17 -27.94
C PHE A 344 6.45 -16.04 -28.55
N GLU A 345 5.41 -16.38 -27.80
CA GLU A 345 4.23 -17.07 -28.32
C GLU A 345 3.52 -16.24 -29.41
N GLN A 346 3.35 -14.93 -29.17
CA GLN A 346 2.77 -14.02 -30.17
C GLN A 346 3.68 -13.88 -31.41
N CYS A 347 5.00 -13.75 -31.23
CA CYS A 347 5.93 -13.70 -32.37
C CYS A 347 5.93 -15.00 -33.17
N ALA A 348 5.86 -16.16 -32.51
CA ALA A 348 5.79 -17.45 -33.18
C ALA A 348 4.48 -17.63 -33.97
N ALA A 349 3.38 -17.03 -33.49
CA ALA A 349 2.09 -17.01 -34.17
C ALA A 349 2.05 -16.04 -35.36
N ASP A 350 2.84 -14.96 -35.35
CA ASP A 350 3.02 -14.05 -36.48
C ASP A 350 4.00 -14.63 -37.52
N PRO A 351 3.57 -14.89 -38.77
CA PRO A 351 4.45 -15.49 -39.78
C PRO A 351 5.68 -14.65 -40.16
N ALA A 352 5.58 -13.32 -40.12
CA ALA A 352 6.69 -12.43 -40.44
C ALA A 352 7.68 -12.36 -39.27
N CYS A 353 7.17 -12.23 -38.04
CA CYS A 353 8.01 -12.26 -36.84
C CYS A 353 8.72 -13.60 -36.70
N ASN A 354 8.01 -14.73 -36.80
CA ASN A 354 8.61 -16.06 -36.68
C ASN A 354 9.66 -16.35 -37.77
N ALA A 355 9.49 -15.79 -38.98
CA ALA A 355 10.47 -15.92 -40.05
C ALA A 355 11.75 -15.10 -39.77
N ALA A 356 11.60 -13.90 -39.19
CA ALA A 356 12.72 -13.04 -38.82
C ALA A 356 13.43 -13.51 -37.53
N TYR A 357 12.67 -14.04 -36.58
CA TYR A 357 13.09 -14.40 -35.24
C TYR A 357 12.68 -15.83 -34.88
N PRO A 358 13.19 -16.86 -35.58
CA PRO A 358 12.84 -18.24 -35.28
C PRO A 358 13.42 -18.67 -33.92
N ASN A 359 12.69 -19.55 -33.23
CA ASN A 359 13.12 -20.21 -31.99
C ASN A 359 13.56 -19.26 -30.87
N LEU A 360 12.86 -18.13 -30.70
CA LEU A 360 13.16 -17.12 -29.67
C LEU A 360 13.32 -17.69 -28.24
N PRO A 361 12.48 -18.61 -27.74
CA PRO A 361 12.62 -19.10 -26.36
C PRO A 361 14.00 -19.73 -26.08
N ASP A 362 14.46 -20.62 -26.96
CA ASP A 362 15.76 -21.30 -26.81
C ASP A 362 16.93 -20.32 -26.96
N ARG A 363 16.83 -19.43 -27.94
CA ARG A 363 17.80 -18.37 -28.21
C ARG A 363 17.96 -17.42 -27.02
N PHE A 364 16.84 -16.99 -26.44
CA PHE A 364 16.82 -16.13 -25.27
C PHE A 364 17.45 -16.83 -24.06
N THR A 365 17.11 -18.10 -23.80
CA THR A 365 17.76 -18.88 -22.72
C THR A 365 19.28 -18.98 -22.92
N ILE A 366 19.75 -19.23 -24.15
CA ILE A 366 21.19 -19.28 -24.45
C ILE A 366 21.83 -17.92 -24.19
N LEU A 367 21.21 -16.84 -24.66
CA LEU A 367 21.70 -15.47 -24.46
C LEU A 367 21.79 -15.12 -22.97
N LEU A 368 20.74 -15.40 -22.19
CA LEU A 368 20.75 -15.13 -20.74
C LEU A 368 21.87 -15.89 -20.02
N ASN A 369 22.10 -17.16 -20.36
CA ASN A 369 23.22 -17.92 -19.79
C ASN A 369 24.58 -17.30 -20.16
N GLN A 370 24.75 -16.89 -21.42
CA GLN A 370 25.98 -16.24 -21.88
C GLN A 370 26.23 -14.91 -21.16
N LEU A 371 25.18 -14.08 -21.03
CA LEU A 371 25.25 -12.79 -20.35
C LEU A 371 25.50 -12.94 -18.84
N GLN A 372 24.94 -13.98 -18.21
CA GLN A 372 25.19 -14.27 -16.80
C GLN A 372 26.65 -14.71 -16.55
N GLU A 373 27.22 -15.53 -17.43
CA GLU A 373 28.62 -15.98 -17.31
C GLU A 373 29.63 -14.90 -17.74
N ASN A 374 29.30 -14.14 -18.79
CA ASN A 374 30.17 -13.14 -19.40
C ASN A 374 29.36 -11.88 -19.77
N PRO A 375 29.08 -10.98 -18.80
CA PRO A 375 28.44 -9.70 -19.09
C PRO A 375 29.19 -8.91 -20.15
N ILE A 376 28.46 -8.26 -21.06
CA ILE A 376 29.06 -7.39 -22.09
C ILE A 376 29.38 -6.06 -21.45
N VAL A 377 30.65 -5.82 -21.12
CA VAL A 377 31.11 -4.51 -20.65
C VAL A 377 31.12 -3.53 -21.82
N LEU A 378 30.48 -2.37 -21.63
CA LEU A 378 30.35 -1.35 -22.66
C LEU A 378 31.53 -0.36 -22.58
N ASP A 379 32.25 -0.19 -23.69
CA ASP A 379 33.30 0.83 -23.78
C ASP A 379 32.70 2.25 -23.62
N ASP A 380 31.57 2.48 -24.29
CA ASP A 380 30.75 3.68 -24.15
C ASP A 380 29.41 3.30 -23.51
N PRO A 381 29.13 3.72 -22.25
CA PRO A 381 27.88 3.40 -21.57
C PRO A 381 26.64 3.88 -22.36
N ILE A 382 25.51 3.17 -22.22
CA ILE A 382 24.24 3.55 -22.86
C ILE A 382 23.44 4.40 -21.88
N VAL A 383 23.23 5.67 -22.21
CA VAL A 383 22.37 6.58 -21.43
C VAL A 383 20.93 6.39 -21.88
N MET A 384 20.11 5.73 -21.07
CA MET A 384 18.69 5.51 -21.40
C MET A 384 17.97 6.86 -21.51
N LYS A 385 17.07 7.00 -22.49
CA LYS A 385 16.28 8.21 -22.73
C LYS A 385 14.80 7.91 -22.88
N GLY A 386 13.95 8.92 -22.74
CA GLY A 386 12.50 8.78 -22.91
C GLY A 386 11.89 7.87 -21.85
N VAL A 387 11.02 6.94 -22.24
CA VAL A 387 10.31 6.09 -21.27
C VAL A 387 11.22 5.14 -20.49
N PRO A 388 12.25 4.50 -21.09
CA PRO A 388 13.27 3.80 -20.32
C PRO A 388 13.86 4.65 -19.18
N ALA A 389 14.22 5.91 -19.45
CA ALA A 389 14.72 6.79 -18.40
C ALA A 389 13.64 7.02 -17.32
N LEU A 390 12.39 7.32 -17.70
CA LEU A 390 11.30 7.53 -16.75
C LEU A 390 11.09 6.34 -15.81
N ILE A 391 11.09 5.12 -16.35
CA ILE A 391 10.92 3.89 -15.55
C ILE A 391 12.13 3.64 -14.66
N ALA A 392 13.34 3.90 -15.15
CA ALA A 392 14.54 3.82 -14.32
C ALA A 392 14.42 4.76 -13.10
N HIS A 393 14.01 6.00 -13.29
CA HIS A 393 13.79 6.95 -12.19
C HIS A 393 12.66 6.51 -11.25
N ALA A 394 11.55 5.99 -11.79
CA ALA A 394 10.45 5.46 -10.97
C ALA A 394 10.88 4.29 -10.07
N LEU A 395 11.88 3.51 -10.52
CA LEU A 395 12.49 2.43 -9.75
C LEU A 395 13.67 2.90 -8.86
N GLY A 396 13.88 4.21 -8.74
CA GLY A 396 14.96 4.78 -7.92
C GLY A 396 16.36 4.67 -8.54
N VAL A 397 16.48 4.42 -9.84
CA VAL A 397 17.77 4.45 -10.55
C VAL A 397 18.10 5.89 -10.89
N SER A 398 19.05 6.47 -10.15
CA SER A 398 19.47 7.88 -10.32
C SER A 398 20.25 8.12 -11.61
N ASP A 399 21.20 7.25 -11.93
CA ASP A 399 22.00 7.29 -13.17
C ASP A 399 21.38 6.28 -14.16
N PRO A 400 20.54 6.70 -15.13
CA PRO A 400 19.92 5.80 -16.11
C PRO A 400 20.93 5.31 -17.17
N THR A 401 22.17 5.09 -16.78
CA THR A 401 23.26 4.67 -17.64
C THR A 401 23.59 3.20 -17.45
N LEU A 402 23.45 2.43 -18.52
CA LEU A 402 23.86 1.04 -18.58
C LEU A 402 25.36 0.95 -18.90
N LYS A 403 26.15 0.42 -17.96
CA LYS A 403 27.62 0.26 -18.08
C LYS A 403 28.03 -1.14 -18.56
N ALA A 404 27.14 -2.12 -18.40
CA ALA A 404 27.30 -3.47 -18.91
C ALA A 404 25.92 -4.04 -19.25
N ILE A 405 25.87 -4.96 -20.21
CA ILE A 405 24.66 -5.74 -20.51
C ILE A 405 24.80 -7.10 -19.85
N ASP A 406 23.88 -7.38 -18.94
CA ASP A 406 23.70 -8.66 -18.25
C ASP A 406 22.20 -9.00 -18.20
N PRO A 407 21.76 -10.13 -17.60
CA PRO A 407 20.34 -10.48 -17.52
C PRO A 407 19.43 -9.40 -16.92
N THR A 408 19.94 -8.52 -16.05
CA THR A 408 19.14 -7.47 -15.41
C THR A 408 18.61 -6.43 -16.40
N LEU A 409 19.25 -6.27 -17.57
CA LEU A 409 18.68 -5.48 -18.66
C LEU A 409 17.28 -5.98 -19.01
N PHE A 410 17.10 -7.29 -19.13
CA PHE A 410 15.81 -7.87 -19.47
C PHE A 410 14.81 -7.76 -18.30
N SER A 411 15.25 -7.91 -17.05
CA SER A 411 14.39 -7.59 -15.89
C SER A 411 13.86 -6.15 -15.95
N PHE A 412 14.69 -5.19 -16.40
CA PHE A 412 14.27 -3.81 -16.62
C PHE A 412 13.32 -3.66 -17.83
N LEU A 413 13.61 -4.31 -18.96
CA LEU A 413 12.78 -4.22 -20.17
C LEU A 413 11.37 -4.78 -19.97
N LEU A 414 11.16 -5.70 -19.01
CA LEU A 414 9.83 -6.15 -18.60
C LEU A 414 8.94 -4.97 -18.19
N GLN A 415 9.47 -4.12 -17.30
CA GLN A 415 8.75 -2.95 -16.77
C GLN A 415 8.43 -1.94 -17.87
N VAL A 416 9.32 -1.77 -18.84
CA VAL A 416 9.07 -0.91 -20.01
C VAL A 416 8.00 -1.52 -20.92
N SER A 417 8.09 -2.82 -21.18
CA SER A 417 7.17 -3.54 -22.07
C SER A 417 5.74 -3.61 -21.51
N SER A 418 5.56 -3.63 -20.20
CA SER A 418 4.24 -3.65 -19.54
C SER A 418 3.57 -2.27 -19.46
N ASN A 419 4.35 -1.18 -19.53
CA ASN A 419 3.83 0.19 -19.36
C ASN A 419 3.80 1.01 -20.65
N VAL A 420 4.46 0.57 -21.72
CA VAL A 420 4.59 1.34 -22.96
C VAL A 420 4.09 0.57 -24.16
N SER A 421 3.26 1.25 -24.95
CA SER A 421 2.80 0.71 -26.23
C SER A 421 3.99 0.42 -27.15
N ASN A 422 4.06 -0.83 -27.61
CA ASN A 422 5.01 -1.39 -28.57
C ASN A 422 6.48 -1.61 -28.14
N TYR A 423 6.85 -1.45 -26.87
CA TYR A 423 8.20 -1.84 -26.44
C TYR A 423 8.39 -3.37 -26.44
N ALA A 424 7.32 -4.12 -26.16
CA ALA A 424 7.28 -5.57 -26.31
C ALA A 424 7.65 -6.05 -27.73
N GLY A 425 7.31 -5.26 -28.77
CA GLY A 425 7.64 -5.55 -30.17
C GLY A 425 9.12 -5.42 -30.51
N GLN A 426 9.90 -4.71 -29.69
CA GLN A 426 11.35 -4.55 -29.86
C GLN A 426 12.15 -5.69 -29.24
N VAL A 427 11.57 -6.48 -28.32
CA VAL A 427 12.29 -7.52 -27.57
C VAL A 427 12.99 -8.53 -28.50
N PRO A 428 12.34 -9.10 -29.54
CA PRO A 428 13.02 -9.99 -30.48
C PRO A 428 14.21 -9.34 -31.20
N ARG A 429 14.09 -8.06 -31.54
CA ARG A 429 15.13 -7.28 -32.21
C ARG A 429 16.33 -7.02 -31.29
N ILE A 430 16.08 -6.72 -30.02
CA ILE A 430 17.14 -6.58 -29.00
C ILE A 430 17.89 -7.90 -28.84
N ILE A 431 17.18 -9.03 -28.75
CA ILE A 431 17.79 -10.37 -28.63
C ILE A 431 18.68 -10.65 -29.85
N LEU A 432 18.18 -10.42 -31.07
CA LEU A 432 18.97 -10.61 -32.29
C LEU A 432 20.22 -9.71 -32.31
N ALA A 433 20.07 -8.43 -31.97
CA ALA A 433 21.18 -7.48 -31.95
C ALA A 433 22.28 -7.92 -30.98
N LEU A 434 21.92 -8.40 -29.78
CA LEU A 434 22.89 -8.89 -28.80
C LEU A 434 23.60 -10.17 -29.26
N GLU A 435 22.90 -11.10 -29.92
CA GLU A 435 23.51 -12.30 -30.49
C GLU A 435 24.51 -11.98 -31.62
N GLU A 436 24.26 -10.92 -32.39
CA GLU A 436 25.12 -10.45 -33.48
C GLU A 436 26.23 -9.50 -33.01
N GLY A 437 26.20 -9.06 -31.75
CA GLY A 437 27.11 -8.07 -31.19
C GLY A 437 26.83 -6.63 -31.66
N ASP A 438 25.64 -6.35 -32.17
CA ASP A 438 25.19 -5.03 -32.61
C ASP A 438 24.67 -4.19 -31.43
N ILE A 439 25.62 -3.66 -30.65
CA ILE A 439 25.33 -2.79 -29.50
C ILE A 439 24.68 -1.46 -29.92
N GLU A 440 24.90 -0.99 -31.15
CA GLU A 440 24.34 0.27 -31.62
C GLU A 440 22.83 0.19 -31.86
N THR A 441 22.32 -0.96 -32.31
CA THR A 441 20.86 -1.18 -32.35
C THR A 441 20.25 -1.16 -30.95
N VAL A 442 20.88 -1.82 -29.97
CA VAL A 442 20.40 -1.81 -28.57
C VAL A 442 20.43 -0.39 -28.00
N ARG A 443 21.50 0.36 -28.27
CA ARG A 443 21.63 1.78 -27.89
C ARG A 443 20.53 2.62 -28.53
N GLY A 444 20.25 2.46 -29.82
CA GLY A 444 19.20 3.22 -30.50
C GLY A 444 17.80 2.99 -29.91
N ILE A 445 17.52 1.76 -29.45
CA ILE A 445 16.23 1.40 -28.84
C ILE A 445 16.11 1.95 -27.40
N LEU A 446 17.18 1.91 -26.62
CA LEU A 446 17.20 2.42 -25.24
C LEU A 446 17.38 3.94 -25.15
N SER A 447 17.94 4.55 -26.19
CA SER A 447 18.30 5.97 -26.27
C SER A 447 17.78 6.61 -27.57
N PRO A 448 16.45 6.61 -27.84
CA PRO A 448 15.91 7.14 -29.08
C PRO A 448 16.24 8.63 -29.26
N PRO A 449 16.43 9.12 -30.50
CA PRO A 449 16.69 10.53 -30.75
C PRO A 449 15.53 11.42 -30.29
N ASP A 450 15.87 12.63 -29.82
CA ASP A 450 14.91 13.58 -29.26
C ASP A 450 13.83 13.92 -30.32
N GLY A 451 12.58 13.48 -30.10
CA GLY A 451 11.43 13.71 -31.00
C GLY A 451 10.78 12.48 -31.65
N GLU A 452 11.33 11.27 -31.47
CA GLU A 452 10.69 10.00 -31.88
C GLU A 452 9.92 9.31 -30.72
N SER A 453 9.75 9.99 -29.58
CA SER A 453 9.06 9.44 -28.42
C SER A 453 7.60 9.12 -28.72
N VAL A 454 7.16 7.92 -28.33
CA VAL A 454 5.76 7.58 -28.05
C VAL A 454 5.13 8.75 -27.29
N PRO A 455 3.91 9.21 -27.66
CA PRO A 455 3.26 10.32 -26.96
C PRO A 455 2.98 9.92 -25.51
N VAL A 456 3.88 10.32 -24.61
CA VAL A 456 3.65 10.31 -23.16
C VAL A 456 2.97 11.65 -22.87
N GLU A 457 1.69 11.75 -23.19
CA GLU A 457 1.00 13.06 -23.20
C GLU A 457 0.74 13.66 -21.80
N ASP A 458 1.03 12.97 -20.68
CA ASP A 458 0.64 13.46 -19.34
C ASP A 458 1.69 13.34 -18.22
N ILE A 459 2.98 13.13 -18.51
CA ILE A 459 3.99 13.01 -17.44
C ILE A 459 4.93 14.23 -17.47
N GLN A 460 4.65 15.21 -16.62
CA GLN A 460 5.57 16.31 -16.34
C GLN A 460 6.83 15.77 -15.64
N ILE A 461 7.99 16.33 -16.01
CA ILE A 461 9.33 15.87 -15.66
C ILE A 461 9.86 16.73 -14.49
N ILE A 462 10.32 16.10 -13.38
CA ILE A 462 11.13 16.73 -12.29
C ILE A 462 12.64 16.55 -12.55
N PRO A 463 13.52 17.46 -12.06
CA PRO A 463 14.99 17.40 -12.24
C PRO A 463 15.78 16.48 -11.26
N ASP A 464 16.92 16.01 -11.79
CA ASP A 464 18.30 15.79 -11.28
C ASP A 464 18.66 14.94 -10.02
N GLU A 465 19.16 13.72 -10.31
CA GLU A 465 20.23 12.84 -9.76
C GLU A 465 20.75 12.85 -8.30
N SER A 466 20.35 13.72 -7.36
CA SER A 466 21.03 13.77 -6.04
C SER A 466 20.46 12.85 -4.95
N SER A 467 19.24 12.33 -5.06
CA SER A 467 18.43 11.94 -3.89
C SER A 467 18.66 10.54 -3.26
N ILE A 468 19.54 9.67 -3.78
CA ILE A 468 19.70 8.28 -3.25
C ILE A 468 21.17 7.82 -3.07
N LEU A 469 22.17 8.70 -3.11
CA LEU A 469 23.57 8.33 -2.87
C LEU A 469 24.17 8.95 -1.59
N PRO A 470 25.21 8.32 -0.99
CA PRO A 470 25.72 8.60 0.37
C PRO A 470 26.36 9.98 0.58
N ASP A 471 26.47 10.77 -0.48
CA ASP A 471 27.06 12.11 -0.47
C ASP A 471 25.98 13.22 -0.44
N ASN A 472 24.69 12.87 -0.39
CA ASN A 472 23.62 13.87 -0.30
C ASN A 472 23.35 14.29 1.14
N ASP A 473 23.16 15.59 1.31
CA ASP A 473 22.59 16.17 2.51
C ASP A 473 21.13 15.71 2.59
N TYR A 474 20.86 14.56 3.23
CA TYR A 474 19.51 14.01 3.39
C TYR A 474 18.52 14.99 4.06
N ILE A 475 19.04 16.05 4.68
CA ILE A 475 18.27 17.14 5.28
C ILE A 475 17.84 18.15 4.20
N ALA A 476 18.67 18.38 3.17
CA ALA A 476 18.46 19.42 2.17
C ALA A 476 17.14 19.28 1.37
N PRO A 477 16.74 18.12 0.84
CA PRO A 477 15.46 17.98 0.14
C PRO A 477 14.26 18.32 1.02
N THR A 478 14.28 17.89 2.28
CA THR A 478 13.21 18.21 3.26
C THR A 478 13.18 19.70 3.56
N ILE A 479 14.34 20.36 3.70
CA ILE A 479 14.44 21.81 3.89
C ILE A 479 13.97 22.57 2.66
N GLU A 480 14.42 22.19 1.46
CA GLU A 480 14.03 22.82 0.19
C GLU A 480 12.52 22.72 -0.02
N THR A 481 11.94 21.54 0.24
CA THR A 481 10.49 21.32 0.18
C THR A 481 9.78 22.18 1.21
N LEU A 482 10.21 22.18 2.48
CA LEU A 482 9.60 23.01 3.52
C LEU A 482 9.66 24.52 3.17
N LEU A 483 10.77 24.97 2.56
CA LEU A 483 10.93 26.34 2.06
C LEU A 483 10.01 26.63 0.87
N ALA A 484 9.79 25.67 -0.02
CA ALA A 484 8.88 25.78 -1.15
C ALA A 484 7.41 25.81 -0.68
N GLU A 485 7.04 24.92 0.24
CA GLU A 485 5.71 24.88 0.86
C GLU A 485 5.38 26.20 1.55
N ALA A 486 6.32 26.81 2.27
CA ALA A 486 6.11 28.13 2.86
C ALA A 486 5.85 29.26 1.84
N GLN A 487 6.20 29.08 0.56
CA GLN A 487 5.84 30.01 -0.52
C GLN A 487 4.42 29.77 -1.05
N GLN A 488 3.94 28.52 -0.98
CA GLN A 488 2.62 28.12 -1.44
C GLN A 488 1.55 28.38 -0.37
N VAL A 489 1.87 28.09 0.90
CA VAL A 489 0.99 28.37 2.02
C VAL A 489 0.85 29.89 2.16
N PRO A 490 -0.38 30.43 2.18
CA PRO A 490 -0.58 31.86 2.31
C PRO A 490 0.07 32.36 3.61
N ALA A 491 0.71 33.54 3.55
CA ALA A 491 1.16 34.20 4.77
C ALA A 491 -0.01 34.26 5.78
N VAL A 492 0.25 34.12 7.08
CA VAL A 492 -0.80 34.07 8.11
C VAL A 492 -1.81 35.23 7.99
N ALA A 493 -1.36 36.42 7.58
CA ALA A 493 -2.22 37.59 7.36
C ALA A 493 -3.12 37.53 6.11
N ASN A 494 -2.83 36.62 5.18
CA ASN A 494 -3.52 36.40 3.90
C ASN A 494 -4.31 35.07 3.88
N ALA A 495 -4.07 34.18 4.84
CA ALA A 495 -4.84 32.95 5.03
C ALA A 495 -6.28 33.30 5.45
N SER A 496 -7.25 32.75 4.72
CA SER A 496 -8.66 33.17 4.79
C SER A 496 -9.47 32.35 5.79
N THR A 497 -8.99 31.16 6.16
CA THR A 497 -9.68 30.24 7.06
C THR A 497 -8.82 29.85 8.28
N PRO A 498 -9.43 29.42 9.41
CA PRO A 498 -8.67 29.00 10.60
C PRO A 498 -7.68 27.85 10.33
N GLU A 499 -8.05 26.92 9.45
CA GLU A 499 -7.22 25.78 9.05
C GLU A 499 -5.98 26.23 8.27
N GLU A 500 -6.14 27.08 7.26
CA GLU A 500 -5.02 27.67 6.51
C GLU A 500 -4.11 28.49 7.45
N GLN A 501 -4.70 29.24 8.38
CA GLN A 501 -3.95 30.07 9.33
C GLN A 501 -3.11 29.22 10.28
N TRP A 502 -3.64 28.09 10.76
CA TRP A 502 -2.92 27.20 11.65
C TRP A 502 -1.71 26.57 10.95
N VAL A 503 -1.93 26.01 9.75
CA VAL A 503 -0.84 25.42 8.93
C VAL A 503 0.20 26.49 8.60
N ALA A 504 -0.24 27.67 8.14
CA ALA A 504 0.65 28.79 7.87
C ALA A 504 1.48 29.19 9.09
N LEU A 505 0.89 29.22 10.29
CA LEU A 505 1.60 29.59 11.51
C LEU A 505 2.72 28.59 11.82
N VAL A 506 2.44 27.30 11.72
CA VAL A 506 3.43 26.23 11.96
C VAL A 506 4.53 26.24 10.90
N ILE A 507 4.17 26.21 9.61
CA ILE A 507 5.14 26.14 8.51
C ILE A 507 6.04 27.38 8.48
N ASN A 508 5.47 28.58 8.62
CA ASN A 508 6.26 29.82 8.67
C ASN A 508 7.19 29.86 9.89
N HIS A 509 6.77 29.28 11.03
CA HIS A 509 7.62 29.19 12.21
C HIS A 509 8.83 28.27 11.98
N LEU A 510 8.61 27.07 11.42
CA LEU A 510 9.68 26.14 11.07
C LEU A 510 10.68 26.78 10.09
N VAL A 511 10.19 27.47 9.06
CA VAL A 511 11.04 28.21 8.11
C VAL A 511 11.80 29.36 8.78
N THR A 512 11.18 30.09 9.70
CA THR A 512 11.85 31.17 10.43
C THR A 512 13.01 30.62 11.26
N ARG A 513 12.84 29.47 11.91
CA ARG A 513 13.89 28.79 12.69
C ARG A 513 15.08 28.42 11.79
N LEU A 514 14.82 27.82 10.62
CA LEU A 514 15.86 27.53 9.62
C LEU A 514 16.62 28.79 9.19
N GLN A 515 15.89 29.87 8.87
CA GLN A 515 16.50 31.14 8.44
C GLN A 515 17.29 31.84 9.55
N SER A 516 16.95 31.59 10.82
CA SER A 516 17.66 32.12 11.98
C SER A 516 18.96 31.39 12.32
N GLY A 517 19.24 30.27 11.64
CA GLY A 517 20.43 29.45 11.85
C GLY A 517 20.29 28.45 13.01
N GLU A 518 19.05 28.07 13.36
CA GLU A 518 18.81 26.94 14.26
C GLU A 518 19.35 25.65 13.66
N ALA A 519 19.65 24.65 14.50
CA ALA A 519 20.09 23.35 14.03
C ALA A 519 19.02 22.76 13.11
N GLN A 520 19.41 22.50 11.86
CA GLN A 520 18.53 21.97 10.83
C GLN A 520 17.88 20.64 11.27
N ALA A 521 18.65 19.83 12.01
CA ALA A 521 18.19 18.60 12.62
C ALA A 521 16.94 18.77 13.49
N ASP A 522 16.93 19.78 14.37
CA ASP A 522 15.80 20.01 15.28
C ASP A 522 14.53 20.38 14.49
N VAL A 523 14.66 21.23 13.47
CA VAL A 523 13.50 21.62 12.63
C VAL A 523 12.95 20.43 11.85
N VAL A 524 13.83 19.55 11.38
CA VAL A 524 13.43 18.38 10.61
C VAL A 524 12.72 17.34 11.47
N PHE A 525 13.17 17.08 12.70
CA PHE A 525 12.43 16.22 13.62
C PHE A 525 11.04 16.77 13.95
N ASP A 526 10.94 18.07 14.20
CA ASP A 526 9.66 18.71 14.45
C ASP A 526 8.72 18.61 13.23
N THR A 527 9.29 18.70 12.02
CA THR A 527 8.57 18.50 10.75
C THR A 527 8.11 17.04 10.61
N ALA A 528 8.95 16.06 10.93
CA ALA A 528 8.58 14.64 10.91
C ALA A 528 7.40 14.36 11.85
N ASP A 529 7.43 14.91 13.07
CA ASP A 529 6.35 14.79 14.05
C ASP A 529 5.05 15.46 13.57
N LEU A 530 5.13 16.54 12.80
CA LEU A 530 3.97 17.17 12.16
C LEU A 530 3.33 16.22 11.13
N THR A 531 4.16 15.58 10.29
CA THR A 531 3.66 14.77 9.16
C THR A 531 2.89 13.53 9.58
N VAL A 532 3.09 13.01 10.79
CA VAL A 532 2.36 11.82 11.30
C VAL A 532 1.05 12.15 12.02
N LEU A 533 0.75 13.44 12.28
CA LEU A 533 -0.48 13.83 12.98
C LEU A 533 -1.78 13.42 12.27
N PRO A 534 -1.90 13.46 10.92
CA PRO A 534 -3.13 13.07 10.23
C PRO A 534 -3.61 11.66 10.55
N ALA A 535 -2.69 10.74 10.89
CA ALA A 535 -3.01 9.37 11.29
C ALA A 535 -3.77 9.27 12.63
N LYS A 536 -3.71 10.30 13.49
CA LYS A 536 -4.46 10.35 14.77
C LYS A 536 -5.95 10.68 14.59
N GLY A 537 -6.37 11.11 13.41
CA GLY A 537 -7.74 11.59 13.16
C GLY A 537 -7.99 13.01 13.68
N ARG A 538 -9.27 13.37 13.89
CA ARG A 538 -9.71 14.77 14.11
C ARG A 538 -9.75 15.23 15.57
N ASP A 539 -8.92 14.70 16.47
CA ASP A 539 -8.92 15.22 17.84
C ASP A 539 -8.21 16.59 17.86
N PRO A 540 -8.91 17.72 18.11
CA PRO A 540 -8.29 19.04 18.16
C PRO A 540 -7.17 19.13 19.20
N GLN A 541 -7.20 18.28 20.23
CA GLN A 541 -6.13 18.24 21.23
C GLN A 541 -4.78 17.87 20.61
N VAL A 542 -4.76 17.11 19.52
CA VAL A 542 -3.54 16.75 18.79
C VAL A 542 -2.83 17.99 18.24
N LEU A 543 -3.59 18.93 17.66
CA LEU A 543 -3.05 20.20 17.15
C LEU A 543 -2.55 21.10 18.28
N ILE A 544 -3.29 21.15 19.40
CA ILE A 544 -2.92 21.91 20.60
C ILE A 544 -1.63 21.35 21.22
N ASP A 545 -1.53 20.03 21.33
CA ASP A 545 -0.36 19.36 21.91
C ASP A 545 0.89 19.60 21.06
N TYR A 546 0.76 19.52 19.73
CA TYR A 546 1.84 19.87 18.81
C TYR A 546 2.25 21.35 18.98
N ALA A 547 1.27 22.27 18.92
CA ALA A 547 1.52 23.70 19.05
C ALA A 547 2.25 24.05 20.36
N ASN A 548 1.80 23.49 21.48
CA ASN A 548 2.42 23.74 22.79
C ASN A 548 3.81 23.10 22.94
N LYS A 549 4.09 22.03 22.19
CA LYS A 549 5.39 21.34 22.23
C LYS A 549 6.44 22.09 21.42
N TYR A 550 6.10 22.57 20.22
CA TYR A 550 7.07 23.05 19.24
C TYR A 550 7.03 24.56 18.95
N LEU A 551 5.97 25.28 19.35
CA LEU A 551 5.88 26.72 19.11
C LEU A 551 6.26 27.54 20.36
N PRO A 552 6.83 28.75 20.19
CA PRO A 552 6.99 29.73 21.26
C PRO A 552 5.64 30.06 21.90
N GLU A 553 5.63 30.39 23.20
CA GLU A 553 4.42 30.61 24.01
C GLU A 553 3.37 31.52 23.34
N GLU A 554 3.81 32.62 22.70
CA GLU A 554 2.90 33.53 22.00
C GLU A 554 2.26 32.92 20.74
N LEU A 555 3.04 32.18 19.96
CA LEU A 555 2.56 31.49 18.75
C LEU A 555 1.70 30.28 19.11
N ALA A 556 2.07 29.53 20.15
CA ALA A 556 1.25 28.45 20.71
C ALA A 556 -0.11 28.98 21.18
N ALA A 557 -0.15 30.12 21.88
CA ALA A 557 -1.40 30.74 22.31
C ALA A 557 -2.29 31.16 21.12
N GLN A 558 -1.68 31.67 20.03
CA GLN A 558 -2.41 31.97 18.79
C GLN A 558 -2.95 30.72 18.12
N ALA A 559 -2.12 29.69 17.96
CA ALA A 559 -2.51 28.40 17.38
C ALA A 559 -3.64 27.74 18.19
N ASN A 560 -3.54 27.74 19.52
CA ASN A 560 -4.59 27.19 20.40
C ASN A 560 -5.91 27.97 20.26
N ALA A 561 -5.85 29.30 20.15
CA ALA A 561 -7.05 30.11 19.93
C ALA A 561 -7.71 29.85 18.57
N LEU A 562 -6.92 29.53 17.53
CA LEU A 562 -7.46 29.06 16.25
C LEU A 562 -8.18 27.73 16.42
N VAL A 563 -7.54 26.74 17.08
CA VAL A 563 -8.13 25.42 17.31
C VAL A 563 -9.40 25.49 18.18
N GLU A 564 -9.44 26.36 19.18
CA GLU A 564 -10.66 26.59 19.99
C GLU A 564 -11.84 27.15 19.17
N ALA A 565 -11.54 27.85 18.07
CA ALA A 565 -12.54 28.40 17.14
C ALA A 565 -12.91 27.43 16.01
N MET A 566 -12.11 26.38 15.77
CA MET A 566 -12.32 25.40 14.72
C MET A 566 -13.55 24.52 14.98
N THR A 567 -14.33 24.29 13.94
CA THR A 567 -15.31 23.21 13.89
C THR A 567 -14.60 21.87 13.66
N PRO A 568 -15.29 20.72 13.86
CA PRO A 568 -14.73 19.42 13.49
C PRO A 568 -14.36 19.30 12.00
N ALA A 569 -15.00 20.08 11.12
CA ALA A 569 -14.65 20.13 9.70
C ALA A 569 -13.34 20.88 9.48
N ASP A 570 -13.13 21.99 10.19
CA ASP A 570 -11.90 22.80 10.09
C ASP A 570 -10.68 22.03 10.64
N VAL A 571 -10.84 21.29 11.76
CA VAL A 571 -9.77 20.41 12.29
C VAL A 571 -9.37 19.36 11.27
N ARG A 572 -10.35 18.76 10.57
CA ARG A 572 -10.08 17.77 9.52
C ARG A 572 -9.41 18.41 8.31
N ALA A 573 -9.89 19.55 7.83
CA ALA A 573 -9.25 20.27 6.74
C ALA A 573 -7.80 20.63 7.09
N THR A 574 -7.55 21.00 8.35
CA THR A 574 -6.17 21.19 8.86
C THR A 574 -5.34 19.90 8.74
N MET A 575 -5.88 18.74 9.11
CA MET A 575 -5.18 17.45 8.95
C MET A 575 -4.94 17.08 7.48
N TRP A 576 -5.88 17.38 6.58
CA TRP A 576 -5.70 17.17 5.14
C TRP A 576 -4.62 18.07 4.56
N HIS A 577 -4.55 19.34 4.96
CA HIS A 577 -3.45 20.23 4.56
C HIS A 577 -2.10 19.79 5.13
N ILE A 578 -2.06 19.23 6.34
CA ILE A 578 -0.83 18.64 6.89
C ILE A 578 -0.41 17.42 6.05
N ASP A 579 -1.36 16.58 5.63
CA ASP A 579 -1.07 15.44 4.75
C ASP A 579 -0.58 15.89 3.37
N GLU A 580 -1.11 16.97 2.79
CA GLU A 580 -0.58 17.57 1.55
C GLU A 580 0.89 18.00 1.70
N VAL A 581 1.23 18.65 2.83
CA VAL A 581 2.62 18.99 3.15
C VAL A 581 3.47 17.72 3.29
N ALA A 582 2.94 16.69 3.95
CA ALA A 582 3.63 15.42 4.09
C ALA A 582 3.85 14.75 2.73
N GLU A 583 2.84 14.72 1.85
CA GLU A 583 2.92 14.21 0.48
C GLU A 583 4.03 14.92 -0.31
N ALA A 584 4.11 16.25 -0.24
CA ALA A 584 5.14 17.03 -0.93
C ALA A 584 6.58 16.66 -0.48
N MET A 585 6.75 16.22 0.76
CA MET A 585 8.05 15.84 1.35
C MET A 585 8.47 14.40 1.05
N ARG A 586 7.61 13.59 0.42
CA ARG A 586 7.91 12.19 0.10
C ARG A 586 8.93 12.09 -1.02
N PHE A 587 9.48 10.89 -1.18
CA PHE A 587 10.30 10.56 -2.34
C PHE A 587 9.43 10.51 -3.61
N ASN A 588 9.78 11.30 -4.63
CA ASN A 588 9.11 11.36 -5.94
C ASN A 588 7.56 11.58 -5.88
N PRO A 589 7.08 12.65 -5.25
CA PRO A 589 5.65 12.86 -5.00
C PRO A 589 4.83 13.02 -6.30
N GLU A 590 5.42 13.54 -7.38
CA GLU A 590 4.73 13.70 -8.66
C GLU A 590 4.52 12.39 -9.42
N LEU A 591 5.28 11.32 -9.12
CA LEU A 591 5.15 10.04 -9.82
C LEU A 591 4.00 9.19 -9.28
N THR A 592 3.68 9.33 -7.99
CA THR A 592 2.60 8.59 -7.35
C THR A 592 1.77 9.47 -6.39
N PRO A 593 1.07 10.50 -6.90
CA PRO A 593 0.28 11.40 -6.07
C PRO A 593 -0.62 10.63 -5.10
N GLY A 594 -0.44 10.92 -3.80
CA GLY A 594 -0.76 10.13 -2.62
C GLY A 594 -1.13 8.66 -2.80
N TYR A 595 -0.17 7.95 -3.35
CA TYR A 595 0.07 6.58 -2.96
C TYR A 595 0.68 6.54 -1.55
N HIS A 596 0.26 5.69 -0.63
CA HIS A 596 0.80 5.61 0.73
C HIS A 596 1.62 4.32 0.89
N GLU A 597 2.94 4.44 0.85
CA GLU A 597 3.89 3.31 0.87
C GLU A 597 3.91 2.62 2.24
N GLU A 598 3.64 3.37 3.29
CA GLU A 598 3.52 2.93 4.67
C GLU A 598 2.39 1.91 4.83
N VAL A 599 1.31 2.04 4.05
CA VAL A 599 0.25 1.03 3.95
C VAL A 599 0.73 -0.20 3.19
N THR A 600 1.54 -0.02 2.14
CA THR A 600 2.19 -1.16 1.45
C THR A 600 2.93 -2.03 2.46
N TRP A 601 3.72 -1.40 3.32
CA TRP A 601 4.47 -2.08 4.36
C TRP A 601 3.58 -2.74 5.41
N ALA A 602 2.64 -2.00 5.99
CA ALA A 602 1.76 -2.53 7.03
C ALA A 602 0.97 -3.75 6.53
N VAL A 603 0.39 -3.69 5.33
CA VAL A 603 -0.38 -4.79 4.74
C VAL A 603 0.51 -5.98 4.41
N ASN A 604 1.64 -5.77 3.72
CA ASN A 604 2.48 -6.89 3.29
C ASN A 604 3.20 -7.56 4.46
N CYS A 605 3.59 -6.81 5.49
CA CYS A 605 4.15 -7.39 6.71
C CYS A 605 3.10 -8.20 7.48
N ALA A 606 1.85 -7.75 7.47
CA ALA A 606 0.75 -8.48 8.09
C ALA A 606 0.38 -9.78 7.35
N GLU A 607 0.49 -9.80 6.02
CA GLU A 607 -0.23 -10.78 5.20
C GLU A 607 0.62 -11.60 4.24
N ASP A 608 1.80 -11.10 3.86
CA ASP A 608 2.64 -11.69 2.82
C ASP A 608 3.90 -12.30 3.45
N VAL A 609 4.75 -11.46 4.04
CA VAL A 609 6.08 -11.84 4.55
C VAL A 609 5.99 -12.81 5.73
N SER A 610 4.97 -12.66 6.58
CA SER A 610 4.79 -13.44 7.81
C SER A 610 4.58 -14.95 7.59
N PHE A 611 4.35 -15.40 6.34
CA PHE A 611 3.97 -16.78 6.04
C PHE A 611 4.93 -17.54 5.14
N ARG A 612 6.11 -16.98 4.84
CA ARG A 612 7.09 -17.57 3.92
C ARG A 612 8.46 -17.71 4.56
N THR A 613 9.30 -18.54 3.94
CA THR A 613 10.72 -18.73 4.30
C THR A 613 11.58 -18.55 3.06
N ALA A 614 12.87 -18.24 3.26
CA ALA A 614 13.83 -18.13 2.16
C ALA A 614 13.90 -19.39 1.28
N ASP A 615 13.64 -20.59 1.84
CA ASP A 615 13.61 -21.84 1.08
C ASP A 615 12.47 -21.87 0.05
N VAL A 616 11.29 -21.33 0.40
CA VAL A 616 10.15 -21.24 -0.53
C VAL A 616 10.48 -20.29 -1.69
N ILE A 617 11.19 -19.20 -1.41
CA ILE A 617 11.62 -18.25 -2.45
C ILE A 617 12.65 -18.88 -3.38
N ASP A 618 13.60 -19.65 -2.85
CA ASP A 618 14.58 -20.38 -3.65
C ASP A 618 13.93 -21.41 -4.58
N GLU A 619 12.95 -22.15 -4.08
CA GLU A 619 12.19 -23.11 -4.87
C GLU A 619 11.44 -22.42 -6.01
N ALA A 620 10.83 -21.26 -5.74
CA ALA A 620 10.14 -20.46 -6.74
C ALA A 620 11.10 -19.90 -7.80
N ILE A 621 12.27 -19.37 -7.40
CA ILE A 621 13.33 -18.91 -8.32
C ILE A 621 13.81 -20.07 -9.21
N ALA A 622 14.02 -21.25 -8.65
CA ALA A 622 14.44 -22.43 -9.40
C ALA A 622 13.36 -22.94 -10.36
N ALA A 623 12.09 -22.71 -10.06
CA ALA A 623 10.95 -23.08 -10.89
C ALA A 623 10.61 -22.04 -11.98
N ALA A 624 11.19 -20.84 -11.91
CA ALA A 624 10.95 -19.78 -12.89
C ALA A 624 11.31 -20.21 -14.31
N VAL A 625 10.56 -19.71 -15.30
CA VAL A 625 10.83 -20.01 -16.73
C VAL A 625 12.21 -19.53 -17.16
N TYR A 626 12.63 -18.38 -16.64
CA TYR A 626 13.95 -17.77 -16.86
C TYR A 626 14.63 -17.47 -15.51
N PRO A 627 15.24 -18.47 -14.84
CA PRO A 627 15.84 -18.28 -13.51
C PRO A 627 16.92 -17.20 -13.46
N GLN A 628 17.58 -16.92 -14.60
CA GLN A 628 18.59 -15.88 -14.75
C GLN A 628 18.02 -14.47 -14.48
N LEU A 629 16.72 -14.28 -14.68
CA LEU A 629 16.02 -13.02 -14.44
C LEU A 629 15.46 -12.92 -13.01
N ALA A 630 15.31 -14.05 -12.33
CA ALA A 630 14.72 -14.13 -10.98
C ALA A 630 15.74 -13.96 -9.84
N THR A 631 17.03 -13.74 -10.14
CA THR A 631 18.11 -13.69 -9.12
C THR A 631 17.98 -12.52 -8.14
N GLY A 632 17.18 -11.50 -8.46
CA GLY A 632 16.88 -10.38 -7.55
C GLY A 632 15.93 -10.77 -6.40
N GLY A 633 15.02 -11.72 -6.64
CA GLY A 633 13.91 -12.00 -5.73
C GLY A 633 14.33 -12.43 -4.32
N ARG A 634 15.46 -13.13 -4.18
CA ARG A 634 15.98 -13.53 -2.86
C ARG A 634 16.44 -12.33 -2.03
N LYS A 635 17.22 -11.44 -2.62
CA LYS A 635 17.73 -10.24 -1.92
C LYS A 635 16.60 -9.32 -1.50
N GLU A 636 15.57 -9.27 -2.32
CA GLU A 636 14.40 -8.45 -2.04
C GLU A 636 13.54 -9.05 -0.95
N TYR A 637 13.31 -10.37 -0.96
CA TYR A 637 12.67 -11.06 0.15
C TYR A 637 13.42 -10.84 1.47
N GLU A 638 14.75 -10.93 1.47
CA GLU A 638 15.57 -10.64 2.67
C GLU A 638 15.41 -9.18 3.13
N LEU A 639 15.30 -8.22 2.20
CA LEU A 639 14.99 -6.83 2.51
C LEU A 639 13.59 -6.69 3.12
N PHE A 640 12.59 -7.39 2.58
CA PHE A 640 11.22 -7.39 3.09
C PHE A 640 11.11 -8.02 4.48
N GLU A 641 11.76 -9.14 4.74
CA GLU A 641 11.84 -9.73 6.09
C GLU A 641 12.42 -8.73 7.09
N LEU A 642 13.46 -8.00 6.68
CA LEU A 642 14.10 -7.01 7.52
C LEU A 642 13.20 -5.78 7.75
N ILE A 643 12.52 -5.28 6.72
CA ILE A 643 11.51 -4.21 6.85
C ILE A 643 10.40 -4.66 7.81
N CYS A 644 9.87 -5.86 7.64
CA CYS A 644 8.76 -6.35 8.44
C CYS A 644 9.13 -6.68 9.89
N SER A 645 10.43 -6.75 10.21
CA SER A 645 10.88 -6.77 11.61
C SER A 645 10.66 -5.44 12.35
N LEU A 646 10.42 -4.35 11.62
CA LEU A 646 10.20 -3.00 12.16
C LEU A 646 8.71 -2.68 12.36
N PHE A 647 7.81 -3.45 11.74
CA PHE A 647 6.37 -3.31 11.94
C PHE A 647 5.88 -4.27 13.02
N PRO A 648 4.82 -3.91 13.77
CA PRO A 648 4.18 -4.87 14.65
C PRO A 648 3.68 -6.05 13.83
N LYS A 649 4.01 -7.26 14.26
CA LYS A 649 3.56 -8.49 13.61
C LYS A 649 2.05 -8.59 13.76
N THR A 650 1.33 -8.30 12.69
CA THR A 650 -0.07 -8.68 12.59
C THR A 650 -0.14 -10.17 12.38
N VAL A 651 -0.90 -10.87 13.21
CA VAL A 651 -1.16 -12.28 12.98
C VAL A 651 -2.55 -12.39 12.34
N VAL A 652 -2.62 -12.34 11.01
CA VAL A 652 -3.78 -12.89 10.31
C VAL A 652 -3.75 -14.42 10.48
N PRO A 653 -4.91 -15.11 10.56
CA PRO A 653 -4.92 -16.55 10.74
C PRO A 653 -4.22 -17.24 9.56
N LEU A 654 -3.64 -18.43 9.76
CA LEU A 654 -3.01 -19.19 8.65
C LEU A 654 -3.99 -19.49 7.51
N SER A 655 -5.28 -19.59 7.80
CA SER A 655 -6.33 -19.72 6.78
C SER A 655 -6.40 -18.51 5.85
N PHE A 656 -5.79 -17.38 6.20
CA PHE A 656 -5.74 -16.19 5.36
C PHE A 656 -5.11 -16.51 4.00
N ILE A 657 -3.98 -17.21 3.99
CA ILE A 657 -3.22 -17.58 2.78
C ILE A 657 -3.77 -18.82 2.05
N GLU A 658 -4.91 -19.37 2.49
CA GLU A 658 -5.58 -20.41 1.72
C GLU A 658 -6.27 -19.80 0.49
N PRO A 659 -6.23 -20.46 -0.68
CA PRO A 659 -6.97 -20.02 -1.84
C PRO A 659 -8.45 -19.85 -1.53
N VAL A 660 -9.04 -18.74 -1.99
CA VAL A 660 -10.44 -18.44 -1.74
C VAL A 660 -11.33 -19.26 -2.67
N VAL A 661 -12.24 -20.04 -2.07
CA VAL A 661 -13.26 -20.81 -2.79
C VAL A 661 -14.60 -20.10 -2.67
N SER A 662 -15.24 -19.82 -3.80
CA SER A 662 -16.54 -19.15 -3.84
C SER A 662 -17.40 -19.58 -5.03
N ASP A 663 -18.71 -19.48 -4.87
CA ASP A 663 -19.72 -19.58 -5.94
C ASP A 663 -20.27 -18.22 -6.36
N ILE A 664 -19.78 -17.13 -5.77
CA ILE A 664 -20.10 -15.78 -6.21
C ILE A 664 -19.54 -15.59 -7.63
N PRO A 665 -20.32 -15.04 -8.59
CA PRO A 665 -19.83 -14.78 -9.93
C PRO A 665 -18.64 -13.83 -9.93
N VAL A 666 -17.59 -14.18 -10.69
CA VAL A 666 -16.37 -13.36 -10.83
C VAL A 666 -15.97 -13.23 -12.29
N ILE A 667 -15.47 -12.07 -12.69
CA ILE A 667 -14.68 -11.91 -13.92
C ILE A 667 -13.25 -11.54 -13.56
N LEU A 668 -12.29 -12.19 -14.20
CA LEU A 668 -10.87 -11.85 -14.11
C LEU A 668 -10.45 -11.18 -15.42
N ILE A 669 -10.32 -9.86 -15.38
CA ILE A 669 -9.75 -9.05 -16.47
C ILE A 669 -8.23 -9.08 -16.31
N GLN A 670 -7.53 -9.51 -17.36
CA GLN A 670 -6.09 -9.72 -17.25
C GLN A 670 -5.36 -9.27 -18.51
N GLY A 671 -4.43 -8.34 -18.35
CA GLY A 671 -3.44 -8.04 -19.38
C GLY A 671 -2.49 -9.22 -19.56
N ASP A 672 -2.24 -9.64 -20.80
CA ASP A 672 -1.32 -10.73 -21.10
C ASP A 672 0.17 -10.34 -20.98
N LEU A 673 0.45 -9.03 -20.91
CA LEU A 673 1.77 -8.45 -20.66
C LEU A 673 1.91 -7.87 -19.24
N ASP A 674 1.02 -8.27 -18.33
CA ASP A 674 1.09 -7.85 -16.93
C ASP A 674 2.27 -8.52 -16.22
N THR A 675 3.23 -7.71 -15.78
CA THR A 675 4.43 -8.14 -15.06
C THR A 675 4.24 -8.14 -13.55
N ASN A 676 3.25 -7.40 -13.06
CA ASN A 676 3.02 -7.20 -11.63
C ASN A 676 2.12 -8.31 -11.10
N THR A 677 1.06 -8.62 -11.84
CA THR A 677 0.15 -9.74 -11.58
C THR A 677 0.02 -10.59 -12.84
N PRO A 678 0.98 -11.49 -13.13
CA PRO A 678 1.04 -12.21 -14.38
C PRO A 678 -0.19 -13.09 -14.63
N PRO A 679 -0.48 -13.45 -15.90
CA PRO A 679 -1.67 -14.21 -16.24
C PRO A 679 -1.86 -15.53 -15.48
N SER A 680 -0.78 -16.20 -15.07
CA SER A 680 -0.84 -17.41 -14.25
C SER A 680 -1.54 -17.19 -12.91
N GLN A 681 -1.38 -16.02 -12.29
CA GLN A 681 -2.03 -15.68 -11.02
C GLN A 681 -3.56 -15.58 -11.17
N ALA A 682 -4.04 -14.94 -12.23
CA ALA A 682 -5.46 -14.94 -12.54
C ALA A 682 -5.98 -16.36 -12.81
N ARG A 683 -5.20 -17.22 -13.48
CA ARG A 683 -5.60 -18.63 -13.71
C ARG A 683 -5.62 -19.46 -12.42
N ASP A 684 -4.70 -19.21 -11.49
CA ASP A 684 -4.68 -19.83 -10.17
C ASP A 684 -5.97 -19.49 -9.41
N VAL A 685 -6.29 -18.20 -9.30
CA VAL A 685 -7.53 -17.74 -8.66
C VAL A 685 -8.78 -18.29 -9.37
N GLU A 686 -8.84 -18.25 -10.70
CA GLU A 686 -9.95 -18.81 -11.49
C GLU A 686 -10.20 -20.29 -11.14
N SER A 687 -9.15 -21.08 -10.90
CA SER A 687 -9.26 -22.51 -10.62
C SER A 687 -9.99 -22.84 -9.30
N HIS A 688 -10.09 -21.87 -8.39
CA HIS A 688 -10.77 -21.99 -7.10
C HIS A 688 -12.19 -21.40 -7.08
N LEU A 689 -12.61 -20.72 -8.15
CA LEU A 689 -13.88 -20.01 -8.25
C LEU A 689 -14.83 -20.73 -9.21
N THR A 690 -15.95 -21.22 -8.70
CA THR A 690 -16.86 -22.08 -9.50
C THR A 690 -17.64 -21.34 -10.58
N ASN A 691 -17.83 -20.02 -10.42
CA ASN A 691 -18.55 -19.15 -11.37
C ASN A 691 -17.65 -18.02 -11.90
N ALA A 692 -16.35 -18.30 -12.08
CA ALA A 692 -15.40 -17.36 -12.65
C ALA A 692 -15.36 -17.40 -14.19
N ARG A 693 -15.01 -16.25 -14.79
CA ARG A 693 -14.68 -16.13 -16.22
C ARG A 693 -13.42 -15.31 -16.39
N TYR A 694 -12.41 -15.88 -17.02
CA TYR A 694 -11.21 -15.16 -17.43
C TYR A 694 -11.39 -14.42 -18.76
N VAL A 695 -10.97 -13.16 -18.80
CA VAL A 695 -11.02 -12.27 -19.95
C VAL A 695 -9.62 -11.70 -20.22
N PRO A 696 -8.87 -12.27 -21.18
CA PRO A 696 -7.56 -11.75 -21.55
C PRO A 696 -7.70 -10.46 -22.36
N PHE A 697 -6.80 -9.52 -22.10
CA PHE A 697 -6.56 -8.35 -22.91
C PHE A 697 -5.17 -8.43 -23.52
N ASN A 698 -5.11 -8.65 -24.82
CA ASN A 698 -3.86 -8.83 -25.54
C ASN A 698 -3.10 -7.50 -25.65
N SER A 699 -1.77 -7.58 -25.50
CA SER A 699 -0.84 -6.45 -25.54
C SER A 699 -1.11 -5.39 -24.47
N LYS A 700 -1.75 -5.76 -23.35
CA LYS A 700 -2.02 -4.87 -22.22
C LYS A 700 -1.22 -5.31 -21.00
N GLY A 701 -0.64 -4.35 -20.30
CA GLY A 701 0.02 -4.58 -19.02
C GLY A 701 -0.93 -4.44 -17.83
N HIS A 702 -0.34 -4.16 -16.67
CA HIS A 702 -1.05 -4.12 -15.38
C HIS A 702 -2.19 -3.10 -15.33
N VAL A 703 -3.32 -3.50 -14.74
CA VAL A 703 -4.58 -2.76 -14.55
C VAL A 703 -5.14 -2.19 -15.86
N VAL A 704 -5.93 -2.99 -16.58
CA VAL A 704 -6.43 -2.68 -17.91
C VAL A 704 -7.36 -1.47 -17.91
N ALA A 705 -8.25 -1.34 -16.92
CA ALA A 705 -9.24 -0.26 -16.88
C ALA A 705 -8.65 1.14 -16.63
N ALA A 706 -7.45 1.24 -16.06
CA ALA A 706 -6.75 2.51 -15.89
C ALA A 706 -6.05 2.99 -17.18
N LYS A 707 -5.87 2.10 -18.16
CA LYS A 707 -5.12 2.36 -19.41
C LYS A 707 -5.97 2.23 -20.67
N THR A 708 -7.13 1.57 -20.59
CA THR A 708 -8.02 1.32 -21.72
C THR A 708 -9.43 1.76 -21.39
N ALA A 709 -9.90 2.83 -22.03
CA ALA A 709 -11.27 3.31 -21.87
C ALA A 709 -12.29 2.41 -22.61
N THR A 710 -13.52 2.42 -22.13
CA THR A 710 -14.71 1.80 -22.73
C THR A 710 -14.79 0.27 -22.66
N CYS A 711 -13.80 -0.47 -23.15
CA CYS A 711 -13.93 -1.94 -23.26
C CYS A 711 -14.06 -2.67 -21.91
N PRO A 712 -13.12 -2.53 -20.95
CA PRO A 712 -13.27 -3.17 -19.64
C PRO A 712 -14.53 -2.68 -18.90
N GLY A 713 -14.90 -1.40 -19.03
CA GLY A 713 -16.15 -0.87 -18.48
C GLY A 713 -17.41 -1.45 -19.11
N THR A 714 -17.41 -1.74 -20.41
CA THR A 714 -18.55 -2.38 -21.12
C THR A 714 -18.74 -3.81 -20.62
N ILE A 715 -17.65 -4.56 -20.51
CA ILE A 715 -17.63 -5.93 -19.99
C ILE A 715 -18.11 -5.95 -18.54
N ALA A 716 -17.58 -5.06 -17.69
CA ALA A 716 -17.99 -4.93 -16.29
C ALA A 716 -19.47 -4.54 -16.16
N ALA A 717 -19.96 -3.55 -16.92
CA ALA A 717 -21.35 -3.14 -16.88
C ALA A 717 -22.31 -4.27 -17.34
N GLN A 718 -21.98 -4.99 -18.41
CA GLN A 718 -22.75 -6.15 -18.86
C GLN A 718 -22.80 -7.22 -17.77
N PHE A 719 -21.64 -7.52 -17.18
CA PHE A 719 -21.51 -8.52 -16.13
C PHE A 719 -22.31 -8.18 -14.89
N PHE A 720 -22.18 -6.97 -14.37
CA PHE A 720 -22.91 -6.55 -13.18
C PHE A 720 -24.43 -6.52 -13.43
N ASN A 721 -24.88 -6.27 -14.66
CA ASN A 721 -26.31 -6.34 -15.00
C ASN A 721 -26.83 -7.78 -15.04
N ASP A 722 -26.08 -8.71 -15.61
CA ASP A 722 -26.45 -10.13 -15.68
C ASP A 722 -25.24 -11.04 -15.43
N PRO A 723 -24.90 -11.33 -14.16
CA PRO A 723 -23.71 -12.11 -13.83
C PRO A 723 -23.73 -13.54 -14.38
N ALA A 724 -24.91 -14.13 -14.58
CA ALA A 724 -25.07 -15.48 -15.14
C ALA A 724 -25.21 -15.47 -16.68
N GLY A 725 -25.40 -14.29 -17.27
CA GLY A 725 -25.64 -14.09 -18.69
C GLY A 725 -24.42 -14.32 -19.56
N ALA A 726 -24.66 -14.34 -20.88
CA ALA A 726 -23.59 -14.33 -21.87
C ALA A 726 -22.80 -13.01 -21.78
N LEU A 727 -21.47 -13.10 -21.86
CA LEU A 727 -20.55 -11.98 -21.82
C LEU A 727 -19.97 -11.76 -23.23
N ASP A 728 -20.09 -10.54 -23.75
CA ASP A 728 -19.43 -10.14 -24.98
C ASP A 728 -18.10 -9.46 -24.63
N ALA A 729 -17.01 -10.21 -24.73
CA ALA A 729 -15.65 -9.71 -24.51
C ALA A 729 -14.90 -9.48 -25.84
N SER A 730 -15.62 -9.39 -26.97
CA SER A 730 -15.00 -9.29 -28.30
C SER A 730 -14.15 -8.01 -28.48
N CYS A 731 -14.42 -6.95 -27.70
CA CYS A 731 -13.60 -5.74 -27.70
C CYS A 731 -12.20 -5.92 -27.08
N ALA A 732 -11.96 -6.98 -26.31
CA ALA A 732 -10.66 -7.28 -25.71
C ALA A 732 -9.65 -7.87 -26.71
N ASP A 733 -10.14 -8.30 -27.90
CA ASP A 733 -9.39 -9.10 -28.89
C ASP A 733 -9.10 -8.38 -30.24
N PRO A 734 -8.43 -7.21 -30.28
CA PRO A 734 -7.87 -6.77 -31.57
C PRO A 734 -6.37 -6.40 -31.61
N PHE A 735 -5.61 -6.44 -30.51
CA PHE A 735 -4.21 -5.98 -30.52
C PHE A 735 -3.20 -7.11 -30.32
N VAL A 736 -2.56 -7.50 -31.41
CA VAL A 736 -1.32 -8.30 -31.44
C VAL A 736 -0.14 -7.33 -31.30
N ILE A 737 0.92 -7.74 -30.61
CA ILE A 737 2.16 -6.95 -30.53
C ILE A 737 2.64 -6.62 -31.96
N GLU A 738 2.95 -5.34 -32.22
CA GLU A 738 3.51 -4.92 -33.50
C GLU A 738 5.03 -5.14 -33.50
N PHE A 739 5.45 -6.31 -33.95
CA PHE A 739 6.87 -6.67 -33.97
C PHE A 739 7.67 -5.85 -34.99
N GLU A 740 8.75 -5.24 -34.51
CA GLU A 740 9.74 -4.61 -35.38
C GLU A 740 10.63 -5.69 -35.99
N LEU A 741 10.79 -5.66 -37.31
CA LEU A 741 11.60 -6.62 -38.06
C LEU A 741 13.02 -6.06 -38.29
N PRO A 742 14.03 -6.93 -38.58
CA PRO A 742 15.44 -6.52 -38.70
C PRO A 742 15.76 -5.56 -39.84
#